data_AF-A0A8H4XA57-F1
#
_entry.id   AF-A0A8H4XA57-F1
#
_cell.length_a   1.000
_cell.length_b   1.000
_cell.length_c   1.000
_cell.angle_alpha   90.00
_cell.angle_beta   90.00
_cell.angle_gamma   90.00
#
_symmetry.space_group_name_H-M   'P 1'
#
loop_
_entity.id
_entity.type
_entity.pdbx_description
1 polymer ?
#
loop_
_entity_poly.entity_id
_entity_poly.type
_entity_poly.pdbx_seq_one_letter_code
_entity_poly.pdbx_strand_id
1 'polypeptide(L)'
;MSSQTLETIRTVVPLLPLIVRHSLLHILRLSDSAKYLDLQSALIIACLRAILVPSTPQSITSTQDLTLRDAGIKGHIWVSKYASPRPPETSIRDALVGTLERLAASSSRVPVPELVHVEAEWTGYRGGVARGAPLPDVSERDRYHGMMRECNRPTTVLYLHGGAYYLCDPASHRQTTKKLAQLTGGRCYSVRYRLAPQHPFPAALLDAFVSYFTLLYPPPDAYHDPVQPEHVIIAGDSAGGNLALALIQLIMELRRQDSPILWHGELREVPLPAGIAVNSPWLDITQSSPTWETSTPTPYDYLPKPETMDKLTIPPCDAWPANPPRRNMYIADDLAAHPLASLVMARSWKGAPPIYVCTGWEILAYEDKFLARKLEAEGVRVVFEEYEAMPHCFALLLRDNPATRRCYEGWAAFMRAAVEDPAGIDSRAVMVRAKTLEEVPLRFDKLSEASDREVRERVLRKAGLEEGLSESSTVWFSMPLISAPPPRPFRIPHPRQPGPHRATRFSNSADLKSFPPKAPTTSHLHHHKQHSPRGAAAMERHKQAVTSIAAAVRGFFGRREPYRIFHGSTNSTRPQQTGKPVVDISALRNVLQVDRATRTALVEPNVPMDKLAEATLKHGLIPPVVMEFPGITAGGGFAGTAGESSSFKHGFFNDTVNWAEMVLGNGEVVRASREERADLFRGAAGAVGSLGITTLLELQLQEAKKFVRTTYHRTSSVAEAVARIRAETENPANDYVDGILFSKDHGVVVTGTLTDEKPTETKAQTFSGAWDPWYYLHVEDRTRGVPSAGPAVSASSSSPVDYIPLAEYLFRYDRGGFWVGAAAFNYFKGVPFTRFFRWFLDDFLHTRMLYRALHGSGESARFIVQDLGLPYKTSEAFIDYTAENFNIWPLWLCPLKQTPPPTFHPHTGETETAPDGTVTTPPSLNIGLWGWGPANPDEFVAKNRALEDKLVELGGLKWLYAHTYYDEEDFWKLYDRPWYDALRKKYHADTLPTVHDKVKVDVEARKEEREKWKRSLKSKPPLGGLYGIWKGIKSKDYMLHRHAEWKFKEKK
;
A
#
# COMPACT_ATOMS: atom_id res chain seq x y z
N MET A 1 20.75 -19.34 -14.19
CA MET A 1 19.84 -19.42 -13.03
C MET A 1 18.49 -19.93 -13.52
N SER A 2 17.87 -20.88 -12.82
CA SER A 2 16.57 -21.43 -13.25
C SER A 2 15.45 -20.38 -13.14
N SER A 3 14.39 -20.51 -13.95
CA SER A 3 13.20 -19.64 -13.91
C SER A 3 12.59 -19.52 -12.50
N GLN A 4 12.63 -20.60 -11.72
CA GLN A 4 12.17 -20.62 -10.33
C GLN A 4 13.06 -19.76 -9.41
N THR A 5 14.38 -19.81 -9.59
CA THR A 5 15.32 -18.99 -8.80
C THR A 5 15.08 -17.49 -9.04
N LEU A 6 14.75 -17.09 -10.27
CA LEU A 6 14.43 -15.71 -10.64
C LEU A 6 13.08 -15.25 -10.06
N GLU A 7 12.06 -16.11 -10.03
CA GLU A 7 10.78 -15.82 -9.38
C GLU A 7 10.92 -15.70 -7.86
N THR A 8 11.61 -16.63 -7.19
CA THR A 8 11.84 -16.56 -5.74
C THR A 8 12.61 -15.29 -5.36
N ILE A 9 13.60 -14.88 -6.16
CA ILE A 9 14.31 -13.62 -5.94
C ILE A 9 13.38 -12.43 -6.12
N ARG A 10 12.51 -12.41 -7.15
CA ARG A 10 11.51 -11.33 -7.33
C ARG A 10 10.52 -11.22 -6.18
N THR A 11 10.16 -12.33 -5.55
CA THR A 11 9.20 -12.35 -4.42
C THR A 11 9.87 -12.02 -3.09
N VAL A 12 11.13 -12.45 -2.87
CA VAL A 12 11.84 -12.29 -1.59
C VAL A 12 12.57 -10.94 -1.49
N VAL A 13 13.12 -10.41 -2.59
CA VAL A 13 13.88 -9.15 -2.58
C VAL A 13 13.07 -7.96 -2.04
N PRO A 14 11.79 -7.77 -2.40
CA PRO A 14 10.96 -6.71 -1.82
C PRO A 14 10.74 -6.86 -0.30
N LEU A 15 10.82 -8.09 0.22
CA LEU A 15 10.62 -8.40 1.64
C LEU A 15 11.92 -8.27 2.46
N LEU A 16 13.09 -8.13 1.85
CA LEU A 16 14.39 -8.04 2.55
C LEU A 16 14.43 -6.96 3.65
N PRO A 17 13.93 -5.72 3.46
CA PRO A 17 13.91 -4.72 4.52
C PRO A 17 13.05 -5.14 5.72
N LEU A 18 11.94 -5.81 5.46
CA LEU A 18 11.05 -6.37 6.49
C LEU A 18 11.74 -7.51 7.23
N ILE A 19 12.41 -8.41 6.50
CA ILE A 19 13.20 -9.51 7.07
C ILE A 19 14.28 -8.94 8.00
N VAL A 20 15.10 -7.98 7.53
CA VAL A 20 16.16 -7.37 8.33
C VAL A 20 15.61 -6.68 9.58
N ARG A 21 14.52 -5.91 9.46
CA ARG A 21 13.86 -5.26 10.59
C ARG A 21 13.37 -6.28 11.64
N HIS A 22 12.66 -7.32 11.20
CA HIS A 22 12.13 -8.32 12.11
C HIS A 22 13.23 -9.18 12.74
N SER A 23 14.30 -9.49 11.99
CA SER A 23 15.49 -10.15 12.54
C SER A 23 16.12 -9.33 13.66
N LEU A 24 16.33 -8.02 13.46
CA LEU A 24 16.92 -7.16 14.49
C LEU A 24 16.03 -7.06 15.75
N LEU A 25 14.73 -6.84 15.58
CA LEU A 25 13.80 -6.77 16.72
C LEU A 25 13.73 -8.09 17.49
N HIS A 26 13.75 -9.22 16.79
CA HIS A 26 13.69 -10.55 17.39
C HIS A 26 15.00 -10.91 18.11
N ILE A 27 16.17 -10.65 17.49
CA ILE A 27 17.49 -10.88 18.10
C ILE A 27 17.67 -10.04 19.37
N LEU A 28 17.21 -8.79 19.35
CA LEU A 28 17.27 -7.89 20.52
C LEU A 28 16.19 -8.18 21.57
N ARG A 29 15.34 -9.21 21.38
CA ARG A 29 14.19 -9.56 22.23
C ARG A 29 13.20 -8.40 22.46
N LEU A 30 13.09 -7.51 21.47
CA LEU A 30 12.19 -6.35 21.50
C LEU A 30 10.81 -6.64 20.90
N SER A 31 10.61 -7.83 20.31
CA SER A 31 9.30 -8.29 19.82
C SER A 31 8.66 -9.27 20.80
N ASP A 32 7.37 -9.13 21.08
CA ASP A 32 6.59 -10.03 21.95
C ASP A 32 6.72 -11.51 21.55
N SER A 33 6.84 -11.78 20.24
CA SER A 33 7.02 -13.14 19.70
C SER A 33 8.37 -13.79 20.00
N ALA A 34 9.41 -13.01 20.34
CA ALA A 34 10.77 -13.55 20.56
C ALA A 34 10.86 -14.48 21.78
N LYS A 35 9.93 -14.33 22.74
CA LYS A 35 9.89 -15.22 23.90
C LYS A 35 9.46 -16.65 23.53
N TYR A 36 8.60 -16.79 22.51
CA TYR A 36 7.92 -18.04 22.19
C TYR A 36 8.39 -18.67 20.88
N LEU A 37 8.62 -17.86 19.85
CA LEU A 37 8.97 -18.33 18.50
C LEU A 37 10.47 -18.24 18.26
N ASP A 38 10.97 -19.11 17.39
CA ASP A 38 12.28 -18.92 16.77
C ASP A 38 12.24 -17.84 15.67
N LEU A 39 13.42 -17.40 15.23
CA LEU A 39 13.54 -16.34 14.23
C LEU A 39 12.92 -16.72 12.89
N GLN A 40 13.10 -17.96 12.43
CA GLN A 40 12.57 -18.42 11.15
C GLN A 40 11.03 -18.36 11.16
N SER A 41 10.41 -18.85 12.22
CA SER A 41 8.96 -18.80 12.46
C SER A 41 8.45 -17.36 12.48
N ALA A 42 9.12 -16.47 13.22
CA ALA A 42 8.74 -15.06 13.31
C ALA A 42 8.84 -14.34 11.95
N LEU A 43 9.85 -14.67 11.14
CA LEU A 43 10.02 -14.12 9.79
C LEU A 43 8.96 -14.62 8.81
N ILE A 44 8.61 -15.90 8.85
CA ILE A 44 7.54 -16.48 8.02
C ILE A 44 6.22 -15.74 8.30
N ILE A 45 5.85 -15.56 9.58
CA ILE A 45 4.63 -14.84 9.98
C ILE A 45 4.66 -13.39 9.45
N ALA A 46 5.80 -12.70 9.59
CA ALA A 46 5.93 -11.33 9.11
C ALA A 46 5.80 -11.22 7.57
N CYS A 47 6.34 -12.19 6.83
CA CYS A 47 6.21 -12.25 5.38
C CYS A 47 4.76 -12.55 4.96
N LEU A 48 4.07 -13.47 5.62
CA LEU A 48 2.67 -13.80 5.35
C LEU A 48 1.75 -12.58 5.54
N ARG A 49 1.96 -11.77 6.60
CA ARG A 49 1.23 -10.51 6.79
C ARG A 49 1.41 -9.54 5.62
N ALA A 50 2.63 -9.43 5.10
CA ALA A 50 2.92 -8.54 3.97
C ALA A 50 2.31 -9.03 2.65
N ILE A 51 2.18 -10.34 2.47
CA ILE A 51 1.56 -10.96 1.29
C ILE A 51 0.04 -10.80 1.33
N LEU A 52 -0.60 -11.02 2.49
CA LEU A 52 -2.06 -10.93 2.62
C LEU A 52 -2.60 -9.50 2.60
N VAL A 53 -1.75 -8.51 2.92
CA VAL A 53 -2.09 -7.08 2.87
C VAL A 53 -1.08 -6.37 1.96
N PRO A 54 -1.12 -6.62 0.64
CA PRO A 54 -0.13 -6.07 -0.27
C PRO A 54 -0.29 -4.55 -0.38
N SER A 55 0.84 -3.84 -0.52
CA SER A 55 0.84 -2.37 -0.68
C SER A 55 0.24 -1.88 -2.01
N THR A 56 0.14 -2.78 -2.99
CA THR A 56 -0.56 -2.55 -4.26
C THR A 56 -1.78 -3.46 -4.28
N PRO A 57 -3.00 -2.92 -4.45
CA PRO A 57 -4.19 -3.75 -4.48
C PRO A 57 -4.15 -4.75 -5.65
N GLN A 58 -4.52 -6.01 -5.38
CA GLN A 58 -4.61 -7.08 -6.37
C GLN A 58 -6.07 -7.50 -6.56
N SER A 59 -6.45 -7.80 -7.80
CA SER A 59 -7.79 -8.30 -8.10
C SER A 59 -7.97 -9.75 -7.61
N ILE A 60 -9.21 -10.17 -7.36
CA ILE A 60 -9.50 -11.53 -6.90
C ILE A 60 -9.01 -12.58 -7.89
N THR A 61 -9.25 -12.37 -9.20
CA THR A 61 -8.74 -13.25 -10.26
C THR A 61 -7.22 -13.41 -10.19
N SER A 62 -6.48 -12.31 -10.04
CA SER A 62 -5.01 -12.37 -9.95
C SER A 62 -4.54 -13.12 -8.71
N THR A 63 -5.25 -13.01 -7.58
CA THR A 63 -4.91 -13.72 -6.35
C THR A 63 -5.24 -15.21 -6.45
N GLN A 64 -6.36 -15.56 -7.10
CA GLN A 64 -6.70 -16.94 -7.42
C GLN A 64 -5.65 -17.56 -8.34
N ASP A 65 -5.30 -16.93 -9.45
CA ASP A 65 -4.27 -17.43 -10.39
C ASP A 65 -2.93 -17.72 -9.68
N LEU A 66 -2.56 -16.87 -8.71
CA LEU A 66 -1.35 -17.08 -7.92
C LEU A 66 -1.45 -18.28 -6.98
N THR A 67 -2.58 -18.43 -6.27
CA THR A 67 -2.76 -19.46 -5.24
C THR A 67 -3.15 -20.83 -5.80
N LEU A 68 -3.66 -20.88 -7.04
CA LEU A 68 -4.02 -22.09 -7.77
C LEU A 68 -2.88 -22.66 -8.62
N ARG A 69 -1.71 -22.02 -8.60
CA ARG A 69 -0.56 -22.45 -9.40
C ARG A 69 0.00 -23.78 -8.88
N ASP A 70 -0.07 -24.81 -9.71
CA ASP A 70 0.50 -26.13 -9.42
C ASP A 70 2.04 -26.07 -9.48
N ALA A 71 2.70 -26.27 -8.33
CA ALA A 71 4.16 -26.29 -8.22
C ALA A 71 4.82 -27.56 -8.80
N GLY A 72 4.01 -28.50 -9.31
CA GLY A 72 4.43 -29.82 -9.77
C GLY A 72 4.55 -30.84 -8.64
N ILE A 73 4.59 -32.13 -9.02
CA ILE A 73 4.57 -33.25 -8.08
C ILE A 73 5.93 -33.94 -8.09
N LYS A 74 6.64 -33.94 -6.96
CA LYS A 74 7.97 -34.53 -6.81
C LYS A 74 8.15 -35.20 -5.45
N GLY A 75 8.94 -36.26 -5.43
CA GLY A 75 9.44 -36.91 -4.22
C GLY A 75 8.50 -37.98 -3.66
N HIS A 76 8.46 -38.05 -2.33
CA HIS A 76 7.80 -39.11 -1.54
C HIS A 76 6.27 -38.98 -1.49
N ILE A 77 5.63 -38.75 -2.63
CA ILE A 77 4.19 -38.57 -2.73
C ILE A 77 3.64 -39.29 -3.95
N TRP A 78 2.53 -40.00 -3.75
CA TRP A 78 1.62 -40.41 -4.81
C TRP A 78 0.55 -39.36 -4.98
N VAL A 79 0.24 -39.00 -6.22
CA VAL A 79 -0.94 -38.20 -6.56
C VAL A 79 -1.64 -38.88 -7.73
N SER A 80 -2.94 -39.11 -7.60
CA SER A 80 -3.81 -39.57 -8.68
C SER A 80 -5.02 -38.62 -8.78
N LYS A 81 -5.20 -37.99 -9.93
CA LYS A 81 -6.27 -37.00 -10.16
C LYS A 81 -7.54 -37.69 -10.62
N TYR A 82 -8.64 -37.39 -9.96
CA TYR A 82 -9.96 -37.94 -10.26
C TYR A 82 -10.97 -36.80 -10.45
N ALA A 83 -11.88 -36.97 -11.41
CA ALA A 83 -13.01 -36.06 -11.60
C ALA A 83 -14.29 -36.90 -11.54
N SER A 84 -15.04 -36.76 -10.44
CA SER A 84 -16.33 -37.43 -10.33
C SER A 84 -17.29 -36.85 -11.36
N PRO A 85 -17.95 -37.68 -12.19
CA PRO A 85 -18.96 -37.19 -13.13
C PRO A 85 -20.07 -36.44 -12.39
N ARG A 86 -20.74 -35.54 -13.11
CA ARG A 86 -21.96 -34.88 -12.63
C ARG A 86 -23.00 -35.96 -12.31
N PRO A 87 -23.54 -36.02 -11.07
CA PRO A 87 -24.61 -36.96 -10.76
C PRO A 87 -25.82 -36.72 -11.67
N PRO A 88 -26.44 -37.77 -12.22
CA PRO A 88 -27.55 -37.61 -13.14
C PRO A 88 -28.78 -37.03 -12.45
N GLU A 89 -29.00 -37.38 -11.18
CA GLU A 89 -30.11 -36.92 -10.36
C GLU A 89 -29.82 -35.64 -9.58
N THR A 90 -30.86 -34.87 -9.28
CA THR A 90 -30.75 -33.64 -8.48
C THR A 90 -30.92 -33.88 -6.98
N SER A 91 -31.29 -35.09 -6.55
CA SER A 91 -31.68 -35.39 -5.18
C SER A 91 -30.64 -34.98 -4.13
N ILE A 92 -29.35 -35.12 -4.42
CA ILE A 92 -28.27 -34.68 -3.50
C ILE A 92 -28.26 -33.16 -3.29
N ARG A 93 -28.48 -32.38 -4.37
CA ARG A 93 -28.59 -30.92 -4.31
C ARG A 93 -29.89 -30.51 -3.63
N ASP A 94 -30.99 -31.16 -3.98
CA ASP A 94 -32.31 -30.81 -3.46
C ASP A 94 -32.40 -31.10 -1.95
N ALA A 95 -31.75 -32.18 -1.48
CA ALA A 95 -31.61 -32.48 -0.05
C ALA A 95 -30.78 -31.41 0.69
N LEU A 96 -29.68 -30.93 0.11
CA LEU A 96 -28.90 -29.82 0.66
C LEU A 96 -29.75 -28.54 0.74
N VAL A 97 -30.37 -28.13 -0.37
CA VAL A 97 -31.17 -26.89 -0.44
C VAL A 97 -32.34 -26.95 0.53
N GLY A 98 -33.08 -28.06 0.56
CA GLY A 98 -34.18 -28.23 1.52
C GLY A 98 -33.71 -28.15 2.97
N THR A 99 -32.52 -28.67 3.28
CA THR A 99 -31.94 -28.56 4.62
C THR A 99 -31.59 -27.13 4.99
N LEU A 100 -31.00 -26.37 4.05
CA LEU A 100 -30.72 -24.95 4.25
C LEU A 100 -32.01 -24.15 4.48
N GLU A 101 -33.04 -24.38 3.67
CA GLU A 101 -34.33 -23.69 3.81
C GLU A 101 -34.99 -23.97 5.16
N ARG A 102 -34.91 -25.21 5.68
CA ARG A 102 -35.44 -25.56 7.01
C ARG A 102 -34.66 -24.94 8.16
N LEU A 103 -33.35 -24.78 8.00
CA LEU A 103 -32.48 -24.26 9.05
C LEU A 103 -32.39 -22.72 9.05
N ALA A 104 -32.79 -22.06 7.96
CA ALA A 104 -32.84 -20.61 7.85
C ALA A 104 -33.75 -19.98 8.93
N ALA A 105 -33.29 -18.84 9.48
CA ALA A 105 -34.01 -18.10 10.52
C ALA A 105 -35.03 -17.08 9.94
N SER A 106 -34.96 -16.81 8.63
CA SER A 106 -35.69 -15.78 7.89
C SER A 106 -36.33 -16.37 6.62
N SER A 107 -37.17 -15.59 5.92
CA SER A 107 -37.64 -15.88 4.56
C SER A 107 -36.56 -15.72 3.47
N SER A 108 -35.28 -15.79 3.86
CA SER A 108 -34.13 -15.63 2.97
C SER A 108 -34.13 -16.68 1.86
N ARG A 109 -33.91 -16.23 0.63
CA ARG A 109 -33.89 -17.10 -0.53
C ARG A 109 -32.55 -17.82 -0.61
N VAL A 110 -32.53 -19.12 -0.33
CA VAL A 110 -31.33 -19.95 -0.49
C VAL A 110 -30.98 -20.06 -1.98
N PRO A 111 -29.75 -19.71 -2.41
CA PRO A 111 -29.33 -19.90 -3.79
C PRO A 111 -29.19 -21.41 -4.07
N VAL A 112 -29.75 -21.85 -5.19
CA VAL A 112 -29.65 -23.24 -5.65
C VAL A 112 -28.34 -23.38 -6.45
N PRO A 113 -27.30 -24.06 -5.93
CA PRO A 113 -26.05 -24.22 -6.66
C PRO A 113 -26.22 -25.16 -7.86
N GLU A 114 -25.48 -24.92 -8.94
CA GLU A 114 -25.41 -25.85 -10.05
C GLU A 114 -24.75 -27.17 -9.62
N LEU A 115 -25.27 -28.29 -10.12
CA LEU A 115 -24.68 -29.61 -9.93
C LEU A 115 -23.74 -29.91 -11.10
N VAL A 116 -22.45 -30.11 -10.83
CA VAL A 116 -21.37 -30.24 -11.82
C VAL A 116 -20.50 -31.47 -11.52
N HIS A 117 -19.50 -31.75 -12.38
CA HIS A 117 -18.44 -32.70 -12.03
C HIS A 117 -17.56 -32.12 -10.92
N VAL A 118 -17.03 -32.95 -10.03
CA VAL A 118 -16.20 -32.50 -8.90
C VAL A 118 -14.82 -33.13 -9.00
N GLU A 119 -13.81 -32.28 -9.12
CA GLU A 119 -12.41 -32.69 -9.16
C GLU A 119 -11.84 -32.95 -7.77
N ALA A 120 -10.92 -33.91 -7.69
CA ALA A 120 -10.19 -34.24 -6.48
C ALA A 120 -8.81 -34.86 -6.78
N GLU A 121 -7.95 -34.89 -5.77
CA GLU A 121 -6.66 -35.57 -5.81
C GLU A 121 -6.58 -36.64 -4.72
N TRP A 122 -6.39 -37.90 -5.12
CA TRP A 122 -5.92 -38.94 -4.23
C TRP A 122 -4.45 -38.71 -3.90
N THR A 123 -4.12 -38.63 -2.61
CA THR A 123 -2.75 -38.47 -2.13
C THR A 123 -2.35 -39.60 -1.19
N GLY A 124 -1.17 -40.16 -1.39
CA GLY A 124 -0.56 -41.15 -0.51
C GLY A 124 0.94 -40.92 -0.33
N TYR A 125 1.53 -41.58 0.67
CA TYR A 125 2.97 -41.55 0.86
C TYR A 125 3.66 -42.53 -0.11
N ARG A 126 4.75 -42.09 -0.76
CA ARG A 126 5.54 -42.91 -1.67
C ARG A 126 6.92 -43.21 -1.07
N GLY A 127 7.09 -44.43 -0.59
CA GLY A 127 8.32 -44.97 -0.03
C GLY A 127 9.37 -45.28 -1.10
N GLY A 128 10.62 -45.50 -0.68
CA GLY A 128 11.69 -46.07 -1.52
C GLY A 128 12.19 -45.22 -2.69
N VAL A 129 11.72 -43.98 -2.85
CA VAL A 129 12.11 -43.08 -3.96
C VAL A 129 13.00 -41.93 -3.52
N ALA A 130 13.77 -41.34 -4.44
CA ALA A 130 14.57 -40.15 -4.13
C ALA A 130 13.69 -38.90 -3.92
N ARG A 131 14.18 -37.91 -3.14
CA ARG A 131 13.45 -36.66 -2.81
C ARG A 131 12.96 -35.87 -4.03
N GLY A 132 13.62 -36.00 -5.17
CA GLY A 132 13.27 -35.30 -6.42
C GLY A 132 12.60 -36.18 -7.48
N ALA A 133 12.27 -37.44 -7.17
CA ALA A 133 11.73 -38.38 -8.16
C ALA A 133 10.41 -37.86 -8.74
N PRO A 134 10.22 -37.87 -10.07
CA PRO A 134 8.94 -37.54 -10.67
C PRO A 134 7.90 -38.63 -10.36
N LEU A 135 6.62 -38.31 -10.54
CA LEU A 135 5.60 -39.35 -10.58
C LEU A 135 5.84 -40.32 -11.75
N PRO A 136 5.46 -41.59 -11.63
CA PRO A 136 5.48 -42.51 -12.77
C PRO A 136 4.60 -41.99 -13.89
N ASP A 137 5.10 -42.14 -15.11
CA ASP A 137 4.39 -41.80 -16.34
C ASP A 137 3.45 -42.96 -16.72
N VAL A 138 2.36 -43.07 -15.98
CA VAL A 138 1.30 -44.07 -16.12
C VAL A 138 -0.06 -43.41 -15.93
N SER A 139 -1.15 -44.10 -16.25
CA SER A 139 -2.51 -43.56 -16.12
C SER A 139 -2.85 -43.17 -14.67
N GLU A 140 -3.83 -42.28 -14.47
CA GLU A 140 -4.29 -41.91 -13.12
C GLU A 140 -4.81 -43.12 -12.33
N ARG A 141 -5.44 -44.08 -13.02
CA ARG A 141 -5.86 -45.37 -12.47
C ARG A 141 -4.67 -46.19 -11.98
N ASP A 142 -3.62 -46.32 -12.79
CA ASP A 142 -2.41 -47.07 -12.41
C ASP A 142 -1.64 -46.37 -11.27
N ARG A 143 -1.63 -45.03 -11.24
CA ARG A 143 -1.07 -44.27 -10.11
C ARG A 143 -1.87 -44.52 -8.83
N TYR A 144 -3.19 -44.55 -8.91
CA TYR A 144 -4.05 -44.89 -7.77
C TYR A 144 -3.77 -46.30 -7.27
N HIS A 145 -3.75 -47.31 -8.14
CA HIS A 145 -3.42 -48.68 -7.72
C HIS A 145 -1.98 -48.81 -7.21
N GLY A 146 -1.04 -48.04 -7.76
CA GLY A 146 0.33 -47.94 -7.24
C GLY A 146 0.39 -47.39 -5.82
N MET A 147 -0.35 -46.31 -5.55
CA MET A 147 -0.53 -45.75 -4.21
C MET A 147 -1.14 -46.77 -3.26
N MET A 148 -2.22 -47.44 -3.67
CA MET A 148 -2.94 -48.40 -2.84
C MET A 148 -2.08 -49.60 -2.42
N ARG A 149 -1.06 -49.99 -3.19
CA ARG A 149 -0.09 -51.02 -2.78
C ARG A 149 0.79 -50.61 -1.59
N GLU A 150 0.92 -49.32 -1.32
CA GLU A 150 1.69 -48.78 -0.19
C GLU A 150 0.79 -48.33 0.98
N CYS A 151 -0.53 -48.21 0.76
CA CYS A 151 -1.49 -47.97 1.83
C CYS A 151 -1.67 -49.24 2.68
N ASN A 152 -1.36 -49.15 3.97
CA ASN A 152 -1.39 -50.29 4.89
C ASN A 152 -2.50 -50.22 5.94
N ARG A 153 -3.29 -49.13 5.94
CA ARG A 153 -4.45 -48.93 6.82
C ARG A 153 -5.68 -48.47 6.03
N PRO A 154 -6.90 -48.79 6.48
CA PRO A 154 -8.12 -48.50 5.74
C PRO A 154 -8.49 -47.01 5.72
N THR A 155 -7.93 -46.21 6.64
CA THR A 155 -8.22 -44.79 6.82
C THR A 155 -8.17 -44.00 5.51
N THR A 156 -9.28 -43.32 5.21
CA THR A 156 -9.44 -42.41 4.08
C THR A 156 -9.79 -41.03 4.62
N VAL A 157 -8.92 -40.06 4.41
CA VAL A 157 -9.16 -38.68 4.84
C VAL A 157 -9.79 -37.90 3.69
N LEU A 158 -11.07 -37.59 3.78
CA LEU A 158 -11.72 -36.60 2.91
C LEU A 158 -11.23 -35.22 3.35
N TYR A 159 -10.30 -34.63 2.59
CA TYR A 159 -9.63 -33.39 2.97
C TYR A 159 -10.20 -32.19 2.22
N LEU A 160 -10.61 -31.18 2.97
CA LEU A 160 -11.14 -29.91 2.48
C LEU A 160 -10.13 -28.82 2.81
N HIS A 161 -9.56 -28.19 1.79
CA HIS A 161 -8.49 -27.22 1.97
C HIS A 161 -8.98 -25.88 2.53
N GLY A 162 -8.12 -25.17 3.26
CA GLY A 162 -8.34 -23.77 3.64
C GLY A 162 -8.19 -22.79 2.47
N GLY A 163 -8.13 -21.49 2.79
CA GLY A 163 -8.04 -20.43 1.78
C GLY A 163 -9.24 -19.48 1.71
N ALA A 164 -9.97 -19.31 2.83
CA ALA A 164 -11.09 -18.37 2.94
C ALA A 164 -12.19 -18.56 1.87
N TYR A 165 -12.33 -19.78 1.32
CA TYR A 165 -13.24 -20.17 0.23
C TYR A 165 -12.97 -19.57 -1.16
N TYR A 166 -11.97 -18.69 -1.30
CA TYR A 166 -11.66 -18.06 -2.59
C TYR A 166 -10.20 -18.25 -3.03
N LEU A 167 -9.37 -18.93 -2.24
CA LEU A 167 -7.96 -19.20 -2.49
C LEU A 167 -7.67 -20.70 -2.39
N CYS A 168 -6.49 -21.09 -2.90
CA CYS A 168 -5.93 -22.43 -2.76
C CYS A 168 -6.71 -23.54 -3.46
N ASP A 169 -6.11 -24.73 -3.49
CA ASP A 169 -6.67 -25.94 -4.07
C ASP A 169 -6.00 -27.19 -3.42
N PRO A 170 -6.32 -28.42 -3.88
CA PRO A 170 -5.59 -29.61 -3.46
C PRO A 170 -4.08 -29.54 -3.68
N ALA A 171 -3.61 -28.90 -4.76
CA ALA A 171 -2.19 -28.82 -5.07
C ALA A 171 -1.39 -28.05 -4.01
N SER A 172 -1.95 -26.97 -3.45
CA SER A 172 -1.31 -26.20 -2.37
C SER A 172 -1.24 -26.98 -1.03
N HIS A 173 -2.08 -27.99 -0.84
CA HIS A 173 -2.18 -28.79 0.40
C HIS A 173 -1.52 -30.18 0.33
N ARG A 174 -0.90 -30.55 -0.81
CA ARG A 174 -0.25 -31.86 -1.01
C ARG A 174 0.76 -32.24 0.07
N GLN A 175 1.48 -31.28 0.66
CA GLN A 175 2.44 -31.59 1.73
C GLN A 175 1.74 -32.03 3.03
N THR A 176 0.63 -31.38 3.36
CA THR A 176 -0.22 -31.71 4.50
C THR A 176 -0.85 -33.07 4.31
N THR A 177 -1.48 -33.31 3.17
CA THR A 177 -2.18 -34.57 2.86
C THR A 177 -1.20 -35.73 2.74
N LYS A 178 -0.01 -35.52 2.15
CA LYS A 178 1.09 -36.50 2.18
C LYS A 178 1.51 -36.85 3.61
N LYS A 179 1.64 -35.84 4.50
CA LYS A 179 2.07 -36.06 5.88
C LYS A 179 1.02 -36.81 6.68
N LEU A 180 -0.26 -36.47 6.49
CA LEU A 180 -1.38 -37.19 7.09
C LEU A 180 -1.43 -38.63 6.57
N ALA A 181 -1.39 -38.87 5.26
CA ALA A 181 -1.35 -40.21 4.69
C ALA A 181 -0.17 -41.05 5.21
N GLN A 182 1.02 -40.44 5.36
CA GLN A 182 2.18 -41.10 5.94
C GLN A 182 1.93 -41.52 7.40
N LEU A 183 1.43 -40.61 8.23
CA LEU A 183 1.27 -40.86 9.67
C LEU A 183 0.04 -41.71 9.98
N THR A 184 -1.00 -41.67 9.16
CA THR A 184 -2.18 -42.54 9.30
C THR A 184 -1.95 -43.92 8.68
N GLY A 185 -0.97 -44.08 7.78
CA GLY A 185 -0.80 -45.28 6.96
C GLY A 185 -1.88 -45.44 5.87
N GLY A 186 -2.78 -44.46 5.77
CA GLY A 186 -3.91 -44.45 4.87
C GLY A 186 -3.68 -43.59 3.63
N ARG A 187 -4.75 -42.93 3.20
CA ARG A 187 -4.80 -42.10 1.99
C ARG A 187 -5.67 -40.87 2.21
N CYS A 188 -5.43 -39.81 1.44
CA CYS A 188 -6.25 -38.61 1.43
C CYS A 188 -6.97 -38.47 0.09
N TYR A 189 -8.23 -38.02 0.12
CA TYR A 189 -9.00 -37.58 -1.03
C TYR A 189 -9.27 -36.09 -0.88
N SER A 190 -8.48 -35.28 -1.59
CA SER A 190 -8.49 -33.82 -1.45
C SER A 190 -9.39 -33.18 -2.50
N VAL A 191 -10.47 -32.56 -2.07
CA VAL A 191 -11.51 -32.02 -2.95
C VAL A 191 -11.09 -30.65 -3.50
N ARG A 192 -11.22 -30.46 -4.82
CA ARG A 192 -11.14 -29.15 -5.47
C ARG A 192 -12.54 -28.56 -5.55
N TYR A 193 -13.04 -28.09 -4.41
CA TYR A 193 -14.37 -27.49 -4.34
C TYR A 193 -14.39 -26.14 -5.06
N ARG A 194 -15.55 -25.74 -5.59
CA ARG A 194 -15.69 -24.48 -6.31
C ARG A 194 -15.48 -23.28 -5.39
N LEU A 195 -14.71 -22.31 -5.90
CA LEU A 195 -14.34 -21.12 -5.14
C LEU A 195 -15.40 -20.01 -5.28
N ALA A 196 -15.57 -19.28 -4.19
CA ALA A 196 -16.18 -17.97 -4.19
C ALA A 196 -15.20 -16.94 -4.79
N PRO A 197 -15.67 -15.76 -5.25
CA PRO A 197 -17.05 -15.31 -5.36
C PRO A 197 -17.82 -15.87 -6.57
N GLN A 198 -17.19 -16.59 -7.48
CA GLN A 198 -17.85 -17.16 -8.66
C GLN A 198 -18.95 -18.14 -8.28
N HIS A 199 -18.72 -18.93 -7.24
CA HIS A 199 -19.65 -19.92 -6.71
C HIS A 199 -19.84 -19.71 -5.20
N PRO A 200 -20.74 -18.80 -4.78
CA PRO A 200 -20.97 -18.55 -3.36
C PRO A 200 -21.57 -19.77 -2.65
N PHE A 201 -21.59 -19.72 -1.32
CA PHE A 201 -22.33 -20.65 -0.48
C PHE A 201 -23.77 -20.83 -1.02
N PRO A 202 -24.24 -22.08 -1.17
CA PRO A 202 -23.68 -23.33 -0.63
C PRO A 202 -22.89 -24.20 -1.63
N ALA A 203 -22.33 -23.64 -2.71
CA ALA A 203 -21.69 -24.44 -3.79
C ALA A 203 -20.56 -25.37 -3.30
N ALA A 204 -19.62 -24.86 -2.50
CA ALA A 204 -18.53 -25.68 -1.94
C ALA A 204 -19.03 -26.81 -1.03
N LEU A 205 -20.14 -26.59 -0.30
CA LEU A 205 -20.76 -27.60 0.56
C LEU A 205 -21.42 -28.70 -0.27
N LEU A 206 -22.02 -28.36 -1.42
CA LEU A 206 -22.50 -29.35 -2.38
C LEU A 206 -21.35 -30.20 -2.92
N ASP A 207 -20.23 -29.58 -3.29
CA ASP A 207 -19.07 -30.29 -3.87
C ASP A 207 -18.44 -31.24 -2.83
N ALA A 208 -18.38 -30.83 -1.56
CA ALA A 208 -17.96 -31.68 -0.45
C ALA A 208 -18.93 -32.85 -0.22
N PHE A 209 -20.25 -32.61 -0.33
CA PHE A 209 -21.27 -33.64 -0.16
C PHE A 209 -21.25 -34.67 -1.29
N VAL A 210 -21.14 -34.21 -2.54
CA VAL A 210 -20.91 -35.04 -3.72
C VAL A 210 -19.63 -35.88 -3.56
N SER A 211 -18.56 -35.29 -3.04
CA SER A 211 -17.29 -36.01 -2.81
C SER A 211 -17.42 -37.10 -1.75
N TYR A 212 -18.16 -36.84 -0.67
CA TYR A 212 -18.45 -37.85 0.35
C TYR A 212 -19.24 -39.03 -0.24
N PHE A 213 -20.28 -38.74 -1.02
CA PHE A 213 -21.05 -39.77 -1.74
C PHE A 213 -20.22 -40.53 -2.77
N THR A 214 -19.31 -39.85 -3.46
CA THR A 214 -18.40 -40.48 -4.42
C THR A 214 -17.49 -41.49 -3.73
N LEU A 215 -16.99 -41.18 -2.53
CA LEU A 215 -16.17 -42.11 -1.75
C LEU A 215 -16.96 -43.36 -1.30
N LEU A 216 -18.18 -43.16 -0.78
CA LEU A 216 -19.01 -44.25 -0.26
C LEU A 216 -19.64 -45.10 -1.37
N TYR A 217 -20.08 -44.44 -2.44
CA TYR A 217 -20.86 -44.99 -3.53
C TYR A 217 -20.26 -44.54 -4.87
N PRO A 218 -19.07 -45.06 -5.24
CA PRO A 218 -18.37 -44.64 -6.45
C PRO A 218 -19.26 -44.75 -7.69
N PRO A 219 -19.23 -43.73 -8.58
CA PRO A 219 -19.91 -43.79 -9.87
C PRO A 219 -19.28 -44.88 -10.77
N PRO A 220 -19.98 -45.34 -11.83
CA PRO A 220 -19.55 -46.49 -12.63
C PRO A 220 -18.15 -46.39 -13.27
N ASP A 221 -17.64 -45.18 -13.51
CA ASP A 221 -16.32 -44.92 -14.10
C ASP A 221 -15.20 -44.72 -13.07
N ALA A 222 -15.54 -44.71 -11.77
CA ALA A 222 -14.56 -44.62 -10.70
C ALA A 222 -13.56 -45.79 -10.76
N TYR A 223 -12.30 -45.50 -10.47
CA TYR A 223 -11.24 -46.51 -10.38
C TYR A 223 -10.86 -46.85 -8.94
N HIS A 224 -11.69 -46.44 -7.99
CA HIS A 224 -11.53 -46.77 -6.58
C HIS A 224 -12.73 -47.60 -6.11
N ASP A 225 -12.48 -48.47 -5.14
CA ASP A 225 -13.54 -49.24 -4.50
C ASP A 225 -14.36 -48.38 -3.53
N PRO A 226 -15.60 -48.78 -3.20
CA PRO A 226 -16.38 -48.16 -2.14
C PRO A 226 -15.61 -48.09 -0.82
N VAL A 227 -15.54 -46.90 -0.22
CA VAL A 227 -14.92 -46.70 1.09
C VAL A 227 -16.00 -46.85 2.16
N GLN A 228 -15.76 -47.73 3.15
CA GLN A 228 -16.71 -47.89 4.26
C GLN A 228 -16.79 -46.60 5.09
N PRO A 229 -17.99 -46.20 5.57
CA PRO A 229 -18.15 -44.98 6.36
C PRO A 229 -17.28 -44.93 7.61
N GLU A 230 -17.11 -46.06 8.32
CA GLU A 230 -16.21 -46.18 9.48
C GLU A 230 -14.72 -46.06 9.15
N HIS A 231 -14.34 -45.97 7.88
CA HIS A 231 -12.98 -45.72 7.44
C HIS A 231 -12.76 -44.27 6.97
N VAL A 232 -13.81 -43.44 6.91
CA VAL A 232 -13.71 -42.06 6.44
C VAL A 232 -13.50 -41.10 7.61
N ILE A 233 -12.47 -40.24 7.50
CA ILE A 233 -12.33 -39.04 8.33
C ILE A 233 -12.57 -37.82 7.47
N ILE A 234 -13.45 -36.92 7.89
CA ILE A 234 -13.59 -35.61 7.26
C ILE A 234 -12.61 -34.66 7.95
N ALA A 235 -11.69 -34.06 7.20
CA ALA A 235 -10.67 -33.19 7.74
C ALA A 235 -10.52 -31.92 6.91
N GLY A 236 -10.00 -30.87 7.55
CA GLY A 236 -9.72 -29.62 6.86
C GLY A 236 -9.12 -28.57 7.77
N ASP A 237 -8.64 -27.50 7.18
CA ASP A 237 -8.04 -26.36 7.87
C ASP A 237 -8.78 -25.06 7.54
N SER A 238 -8.87 -24.13 8.50
CA SER A 238 -9.49 -22.81 8.27
C SER A 238 -10.91 -22.90 7.67
N ALA A 239 -11.13 -22.32 6.49
CA ALA A 239 -12.37 -22.41 5.73
C ALA A 239 -12.73 -23.87 5.37
N GLY A 240 -11.75 -24.72 5.08
CA GLY A 240 -11.97 -26.16 4.87
C GLY A 240 -12.34 -26.90 6.15
N GLY A 241 -11.84 -26.43 7.30
CA GLY A 241 -12.26 -26.92 8.61
C GLY A 241 -13.72 -26.58 8.93
N ASN A 242 -14.17 -25.37 8.57
CA ASN A 242 -15.59 -25.03 8.60
C ASN A 242 -16.38 -25.93 7.65
N LEU A 243 -15.94 -26.09 6.40
CA LEU A 243 -16.63 -26.91 5.41
C LEU A 243 -16.78 -28.38 5.86
N ALA A 244 -15.76 -28.93 6.53
CA ALA A 244 -15.79 -30.26 7.14
C ALA A 244 -16.88 -30.36 8.23
N LEU A 245 -16.93 -29.36 9.10
CA LEU A 245 -17.92 -29.30 10.18
C LEU A 245 -19.34 -28.98 9.67
N ALA A 246 -19.47 -28.23 8.56
CA ALA A 246 -20.74 -27.95 7.90
C ALA A 246 -21.28 -29.22 7.22
N LEU A 247 -20.40 -30.00 6.58
CA LEU A 247 -20.75 -31.27 5.98
C LEU A 247 -21.25 -32.29 7.01
N ILE A 248 -20.59 -32.41 8.17
CA ILE A 248 -21.10 -33.32 9.22
C ILE A 248 -22.44 -32.84 9.79
N GLN A 249 -22.63 -31.53 9.98
CA GLN A 249 -23.93 -30.99 10.42
C GLN A 249 -25.04 -31.27 9.39
N LEU A 250 -24.77 -31.12 8.10
CA LEU A 250 -25.69 -31.51 7.03
C LEU A 250 -26.03 -33.00 7.09
N ILE A 251 -25.02 -33.88 7.20
CA ILE A 251 -25.22 -35.33 7.29
C ILE A 251 -26.09 -35.68 8.51
N MET A 252 -25.80 -35.11 9.68
CA MET A 252 -26.58 -35.33 10.89
C MET A 252 -28.03 -34.88 10.73
N GLU A 253 -28.25 -33.75 10.06
CA GLU A 253 -29.59 -33.22 9.83
C GLU A 253 -30.39 -34.04 8.82
N LEU A 254 -29.75 -34.59 7.79
CA LEU A 254 -30.37 -35.53 6.86
C LEU A 254 -30.71 -36.87 7.53
N ARG A 255 -29.82 -37.37 8.40
CA ARG A 255 -30.06 -38.60 9.17
C ARG A 255 -31.21 -38.47 10.16
N ARG A 256 -31.36 -37.33 10.84
CA ARG A 256 -32.50 -37.08 11.73
C ARG A 256 -33.84 -37.13 11.00
N GLN A 257 -33.82 -36.91 9.69
CA GLN A 257 -34.99 -36.86 8.83
C GLN A 257 -35.19 -38.14 8.01
N ASP A 258 -34.35 -39.17 8.22
CA ASP A 258 -34.42 -40.44 7.47
C ASP A 258 -34.53 -40.21 5.95
N SER A 259 -33.70 -39.30 5.44
CA SER A 259 -33.78 -38.79 4.07
C SER A 259 -32.70 -39.42 3.17
N PRO A 260 -32.98 -40.56 2.51
CA PRO A 260 -32.04 -41.17 1.58
C PRO A 260 -31.89 -40.31 0.32
N ILE A 261 -30.75 -40.45 -0.35
CA ILE A 261 -30.41 -39.73 -1.57
C ILE A 261 -30.49 -40.69 -2.75
N LEU A 262 -31.28 -40.36 -3.77
CA LEU A 262 -31.20 -41.06 -5.05
C LEU A 262 -29.86 -40.71 -5.72
N TRP A 263 -29.03 -41.72 -5.93
CA TRP A 263 -27.66 -41.60 -6.40
C TRP A 263 -27.35 -42.69 -7.41
N HIS A 264 -27.17 -42.31 -8.67
CA HIS A 264 -26.90 -43.24 -9.78
C HIS A 264 -27.95 -44.37 -9.88
N GLY A 265 -29.22 -44.00 -9.78
CA GLY A 265 -30.37 -44.90 -9.90
C GLY A 265 -30.75 -45.68 -8.64
N GLU A 266 -29.98 -45.59 -7.56
CA GLU A 266 -30.24 -46.30 -6.30
C GLU A 266 -30.46 -45.32 -5.15
N LEU A 267 -31.42 -45.62 -4.26
CA LEU A 267 -31.57 -44.90 -3.00
C LEU A 267 -30.43 -45.28 -2.05
N ARG A 268 -29.68 -44.29 -1.59
CA ARG A 268 -28.52 -44.45 -0.74
C ARG A 268 -28.73 -43.73 0.59
N GLU A 269 -28.31 -44.39 1.66
CA GLU A 269 -28.25 -43.81 2.99
C GLU A 269 -27.16 -42.75 3.09
N VAL A 270 -27.26 -41.90 4.11
CA VAL A 270 -26.25 -40.87 4.43
C VAL A 270 -25.56 -41.23 5.76
N PRO A 271 -24.63 -42.21 5.78
CA PRO A 271 -24.01 -42.66 7.03
C PRO A 271 -23.07 -41.59 7.60
N LEU A 272 -22.80 -41.67 8.92
CA LEU A 272 -21.78 -40.81 9.54
C LEU A 272 -20.37 -41.35 9.23
N PRO A 273 -19.38 -40.46 9.06
CA PRO A 273 -17.97 -40.85 8.98
C PRO A 273 -17.47 -41.32 10.36
N ALA A 274 -16.28 -41.92 10.38
CA ALA A 274 -15.60 -42.37 11.60
C ALA A 274 -15.28 -41.22 12.57
N GLY A 275 -15.03 -40.01 12.04
CA GLY A 275 -14.70 -38.82 12.84
C GLY A 275 -14.43 -37.58 12.01
N ILE A 276 -14.23 -36.46 12.69
CA ILE A 276 -13.89 -35.16 12.10
C ILE A 276 -12.61 -34.64 12.74
N ALA A 277 -11.68 -34.11 11.94
CA ALA A 277 -10.41 -33.64 12.45
C ALA A 277 -9.99 -32.33 11.79
N VAL A 278 -10.13 -31.21 12.50
CA VAL A 278 -9.96 -29.86 11.95
C VAL A 278 -8.84 -29.07 12.60
N ASN A 279 -8.20 -28.20 11.82
CA ASN A 279 -7.14 -27.31 12.25
C ASN A 279 -7.56 -25.84 12.04
N SER A 280 -7.59 -25.07 13.12
CA SER A 280 -7.98 -23.65 13.15
C SER A 280 -9.26 -23.35 12.35
N PRO A 281 -10.39 -24.07 12.57
CA PRO A 281 -11.57 -23.91 11.73
C PRO A 281 -12.19 -22.51 11.84
N TRP A 282 -12.63 -21.93 10.72
CA TRP A 282 -13.26 -20.60 10.72
C TRP A 282 -14.78 -20.71 10.92
N LEU A 283 -15.25 -20.65 12.16
CA LEU A 283 -16.62 -21.03 12.58
C LEU A 283 -17.65 -19.90 12.56
N ASP A 284 -17.23 -18.64 12.43
CA ASP A 284 -18.13 -17.49 12.36
C ASP A 284 -17.85 -16.59 11.13
N ILE A 285 -18.69 -16.69 10.12
CA ILE A 285 -18.59 -15.92 8.87
C ILE A 285 -18.91 -14.43 9.11
N THR A 286 -19.64 -14.10 10.17
CA THR A 286 -20.00 -12.73 10.53
C THR A 286 -18.90 -11.99 11.28
N GLN A 287 -17.84 -12.69 11.71
CA GLN A 287 -16.72 -12.14 12.47
C GLN A 287 -17.18 -11.44 13.76
N SER A 288 -18.08 -12.09 14.50
CA SER A 288 -18.69 -11.55 15.72
C SER A 288 -17.94 -11.90 17.01
N SER A 289 -16.96 -12.81 16.94
CA SER A 289 -16.06 -13.15 18.05
C SER A 289 -15.32 -11.90 18.58
N PRO A 290 -15.16 -11.70 19.91
CA PRO A 290 -14.50 -10.51 20.48
C PRO A 290 -13.06 -10.32 20.02
N THR A 291 -12.38 -11.40 19.67
CA THR A 291 -11.01 -11.39 19.14
C THR A 291 -10.86 -10.56 17.86
N TRP A 292 -11.97 -10.35 17.12
CA TRP A 292 -12.02 -9.46 15.96
C TRP A 292 -12.01 -7.97 16.36
N GLU A 293 -12.48 -7.60 17.56
CA GLU A 293 -12.65 -6.21 18.01
C GLU A 293 -11.56 -5.74 18.98
N THR A 294 -10.92 -6.67 19.71
CA THR A 294 -9.89 -6.34 20.69
C THR A 294 -8.54 -5.98 20.05
N SER A 295 -7.73 -5.16 20.72
CA SER A 295 -6.36 -4.83 20.31
C SER A 295 -5.38 -6.01 20.43
N THR A 296 -5.81 -7.12 21.05
CA THR A 296 -5.05 -8.35 21.34
C THR A 296 -5.94 -9.56 20.98
N PRO A 297 -5.44 -10.69 20.44
CA PRO A 297 -4.03 -11.08 20.28
C PRO A 297 -3.59 -11.01 18.81
N THR A 298 -2.76 -10.03 18.46
CA THR A 298 -2.16 -9.91 17.11
C THR A 298 -0.63 -10.00 17.01
N PRO A 299 0.21 -10.22 18.06
CA PRO A 299 1.64 -10.35 17.81
C PRO A 299 2.00 -11.68 17.13
N TYR A 300 1.22 -12.75 17.32
CA TYR A 300 1.54 -14.10 16.84
C TYR A 300 0.88 -14.45 15.51
N ASP A 301 -0.30 -13.92 15.20
CA ASP A 301 -1.10 -14.36 14.04
C ASP A 301 -0.87 -13.50 12.78
N TYR A 302 -1.03 -14.07 11.59
CA TYR A 302 -0.86 -13.35 10.32
C TYR A 302 -2.18 -12.89 9.68
N LEU A 303 -3.33 -13.37 10.16
CA LEU A 303 -4.62 -13.00 9.60
C LEU A 303 -4.88 -11.49 9.76
N PRO A 304 -5.33 -10.80 8.70
CA PRO A 304 -5.62 -9.37 8.76
C PRO A 304 -6.91 -9.10 9.54
N LYS A 305 -6.96 -7.98 10.27
CA LYS A 305 -8.18 -7.51 10.92
C LYS A 305 -9.17 -6.90 9.91
N PRO A 306 -10.48 -6.86 10.22
CA PRO A 306 -11.50 -6.28 9.36
C PRO A 306 -11.18 -4.84 8.94
N GLU A 307 -10.71 -3.98 9.85
CA GLU A 307 -10.40 -2.58 9.51
C GLU A 307 -9.19 -2.43 8.58
N THR A 308 -8.36 -3.47 8.48
CA THR A 308 -7.26 -3.52 7.52
C THR A 308 -7.77 -3.97 6.16
N MET A 309 -8.69 -4.95 6.14
CA MET A 309 -9.35 -5.42 4.91
C MET A 309 -10.27 -4.36 4.31
N ASP A 310 -11.02 -3.62 5.12
CA ASP A 310 -11.94 -2.54 4.67
C ASP A 310 -11.20 -1.38 3.98
N LYS A 311 -9.92 -1.18 4.32
CA LYS A 311 -9.07 -0.15 3.71
C LYS A 311 -8.49 -0.58 2.37
N LEU A 312 -8.54 -1.88 2.04
CA LEU A 312 -8.05 -2.39 0.76
C LEU A 312 -9.15 -2.25 -0.30
N THR A 313 -8.94 -1.35 -1.26
CA THR A 313 -9.79 -1.28 -2.45
C THR A 313 -9.44 -2.44 -3.39
N ILE A 314 -10.28 -3.49 -3.42
CA ILE A 314 -10.10 -4.61 -4.35
C ILE A 314 -10.39 -4.13 -5.78
N PRO A 315 -9.42 -4.16 -6.71
CA PRO A 315 -9.65 -3.79 -8.10
C PRO A 315 -10.72 -4.68 -8.74
N PRO A 316 -11.62 -4.12 -9.57
CA PRO A 316 -12.61 -4.92 -10.27
C PRO A 316 -11.96 -5.90 -11.25
N CYS A 317 -12.57 -7.08 -11.40
CA CYS A 317 -12.20 -8.17 -12.29
C CYS A 317 -13.42 -9.04 -12.57
N ASP A 318 -13.27 -10.07 -13.40
CA ASP A 318 -14.37 -10.97 -13.78
C ASP A 318 -15.01 -11.68 -12.57
N ALA A 319 -14.27 -11.84 -11.47
CA ALA A 319 -14.77 -12.42 -10.23
C ALA A 319 -15.40 -11.40 -9.26
N TRP A 320 -14.99 -10.11 -9.29
CA TRP A 320 -15.39 -9.13 -8.28
C TRP A 320 -15.52 -7.70 -8.84
N PRO A 321 -16.53 -6.89 -8.48
CA PRO A 321 -17.62 -7.21 -7.55
C PRO A 321 -18.52 -8.31 -8.08
N ALA A 322 -19.05 -9.13 -7.18
CA ALA A 322 -19.94 -10.21 -7.55
C ALA A 322 -21.24 -9.67 -8.17
N ASN A 323 -21.89 -10.50 -8.99
CA ASN A 323 -23.23 -10.23 -9.54
C ASN A 323 -24.19 -11.36 -9.12
N PRO A 324 -25.24 -11.09 -8.32
CA PRO A 324 -25.58 -9.80 -7.72
C PRO A 324 -24.52 -9.32 -6.69
N PRO A 325 -24.41 -7.98 -6.46
CA PRO A 325 -23.48 -7.44 -5.47
C PRO A 325 -23.76 -7.96 -4.07
N ARG A 326 -22.70 -8.21 -3.29
CA ARG A 326 -22.73 -8.63 -1.89
C ARG A 326 -21.50 -8.13 -1.14
N ARG A 327 -21.57 -8.03 0.19
CA ARG A 327 -20.42 -7.57 1.00
C ARG A 327 -19.42 -8.69 1.24
N ASN A 328 -19.90 -9.91 1.46
CA ASN A 328 -19.03 -11.06 1.69
C ASN A 328 -18.73 -11.81 0.39
N MET A 329 -17.46 -12.19 0.16
CA MET A 329 -17.07 -12.96 -1.04
C MET A 329 -17.76 -14.32 -1.07
N TYR A 330 -17.79 -15.00 0.07
CA TYR A 330 -18.26 -16.38 0.21
C TYR A 330 -19.78 -16.51 0.16
N ILE A 331 -20.52 -15.64 0.83
CA ILE A 331 -21.94 -15.85 1.11
C ILE A 331 -22.77 -14.60 0.86
N ALA A 332 -24.06 -14.76 0.53
CA ALA A 332 -25.01 -13.67 0.54
C ALA A 332 -25.19 -13.13 1.97
N ASP A 333 -25.35 -11.81 2.10
CA ASP A 333 -25.29 -11.14 3.41
C ASP A 333 -26.37 -11.63 4.38
N ASP A 334 -27.57 -11.97 3.87
CA ASP A 334 -28.70 -12.47 4.65
C ASP A 334 -28.55 -13.94 5.10
N LEU A 335 -27.62 -14.68 4.50
CA LEU A 335 -27.30 -16.05 4.87
C LEU A 335 -26.04 -16.15 5.76
N ALA A 336 -25.37 -15.04 6.09
CA ALA A 336 -24.14 -15.06 6.87
C ALA A 336 -24.32 -15.67 8.28
N ALA A 337 -25.51 -15.54 8.87
CA ALA A 337 -25.87 -16.14 10.16
C ALA A 337 -26.44 -17.57 10.05
N HIS A 338 -26.49 -18.16 8.85
CA HIS A 338 -27.04 -19.50 8.64
C HIS A 338 -26.22 -20.55 9.40
N PRO A 339 -26.84 -21.52 10.12
CA PRO A 339 -26.13 -22.47 10.99
C PRO A 339 -25.26 -23.51 10.26
N LEU A 340 -25.36 -23.61 8.93
CA LEU A 340 -24.44 -24.37 8.06
C LEU A 340 -23.34 -23.49 7.41
N ALA A 341 -23.33 -22.19 7.70
CA ALA A 341 -22.27 -21.27 7.30
C ALA A 341 -21.46 -20.80 8.51
N SER A 342 -22.14 -20.21 9.51
CA SER A 342 -21.57 -19.84 10.80
C SER A 342 -21.91 -20.90 11.85
N LEU A 343 -21.04 -21.89 12.00
CA LEU A 343 -21.32 -23.10 12.80
C LEU A 343 -21.40 -22.86 14.31
N VAL A 344 -20.94 -21.71 14.79
CA VAL A 344 -21.25 -21.24 16.14
C VAL A 344 -22.77 -21.10 16.39
N MET A 345 -23.57 -21.00 15.32
CA MET A 345 -25.04 -20.97 15.35
C MET A 345 -25.69 -22.36 15.29
N ALA A 346 -24.91 -23.45 15.14
CA ALA A 346 -25.44 -24.80 15.10
C ALA A 346 -26.24 -25.11 16.39
N ARG A 347 -27.47 -25.61 16.23
CA ARG A 347 -28.40 -25.81 17.34
C ARG A 347 -27.95 -26.92 18.27
N SER A 348 -27.49 -28.04 17.72
CA SER A 348 -27.01 -29.19 18.48
C SER A 348 -26.00 -30.03 17.68
N TRP A 349 -25.03 -30.56 18.40
CA TRP A 349 -24.01 -31.53 17.98
C TRP A 349 -24.24 -32.94 18.55
N LYS A 350 -25.32 -33.17 19.30
CA LYS A 350 -25.70 -34.50 19.78
C LYS A 350 -25.78 -35.50 18.62
N GLY A 351 -25.07 -36.61 18.77
CA GLY A 351 -24.95 -37.66 17.75
C GLY A 351 -23.82 -37.46 16.74
N ALA A 352 -23.01 -36.41 16.86
CA ALA A 352 -21.79 -36.27 16.06
C ALA A 352 -20.79 -37.39 16.40
N PRO A 353 -20.00 -37.88 15.41
CA PRO A 353 -18.89 -38.78 15.69
C PRO A 353 -17.76 -38.00 16.40
N PRO A 354 -16.70 -38.67 16.90
CA PRO A 354 -15.61 -38.00 17.59
C PRO A 354 -15.02 -36.84 16.78
N ILE A 355 -14.65 -35.75 17.45
CA ILE A 355 -14.10 -34.54 16.82
C ILE A 355 -12.76 -34.14 17.44
N TYR A 356 -11.76 -33.91 16.58
CA TYR A 356 -10.50 -33.26 16.93
C TYR A 356 -10.50 -31.80 16.47
N VAL A 357 -10.11 -30.89 17.36
CA VAL A 357 -9.96 -29.45 17.08
C VAL A 357 -8.60 -28.99 17.58
N CYS A 358 -7.79 -28.44 16.68
CA CYS A 358 -6.52 -27.79 17.02
C CYS A 358 -6.62 -26.29 16.74
N THR A 359 -6.08 -25.44 17.62
CA THR A 359 -6.02 -23.99 17.43
C THR A 359 -4.74 -23.39 18.02
N GLY A 360 -4.33 -22.21 17.55
CA GLY A 360 -3.21 -21.45 18.09
C GLY A 360 -3.64 -20.31 19.04
N TRP A 361 -2.72 -19.36 19.27
CA TRP A 361 -3.05 -18.04 19.83
C TRP A 361 -3.41 -17.08 18.71
N GLU A 362 -4.47 -17.44 17.99
CA GLU A 362 -4.90 -16.86 16.74
C GLU A 362 -6.25 -16.16 16.86
N ILE A 363 -6.66 -15.43 15.81
CA ILE A 363 -7.90 -14.65 15.83
C ILE A 363 -9.16 -15.52 15.91
N LEU A 364 -9.09 -16.76 15.43
CA LEU A 364 -10.19 -17.74 15.43
C LEU A 364 -10.26 -18.58 16.73
N ALA A 365 -9.27 -18.47 17.63
CA ALA A 365 -9.20 -19.33 18.80
C ALA A 365 -10.41 -19.21 19.74
N TYR A 366 -11.08 -18.06 19.75
CA TYR A 366 -12.25 -17.83 20.59
C TYR A 366 -13.45 -18.72 20.19
N GLU A 367 -13.77 -18.78 18.91
CA GLU A 367 -14.86 -19.60 18.39
C GLU A 367 -14.53 -21.09 18.44
N ASP A 368 -13.27 -21.47 18.23
CA ASP A 368 -12.80 -22.85 18.37
C ASP A 368 -13.01 -23.38 19.79
N LYS A 369 -12.63 -22.57 20.79
CA LYS A 369 -12.82 -22.88 22.22
C LYS A 369 -14.31 -22.97 22.59
N PHE A 370 -15.12 -22.06 22.06
CA PHE A 370 -16.57 -22.09 22.26
C PHE A 370 -17.17 -23.39 21.74
N LEU A 371 -16.82 -23.78 20.50
CA LEU A 371 -17.31 -25.03 19.90
C LEU A 371 -16.82 -26.26 20.68
N ALA A 372 -15.54 -26.33 21.05
CA ALA A 372 -14.99 -27.47 21.79
C ALA A 372 -15.72 -27.70 23.13
N ARG A 373 -15.99 -26.62 23.88
CA ARG A 373 -16.79 -26.67 25.10
C ARG A 373 -18.23 -27.15 24.80
N LYS A 374 -18.86 -26.60 23.76
CA LYS A 374 -20.24 -26.94 23.39
C LYS A 374 -20.37 -28.42 23.00
N LEU A 375 -19.43 -28.93 22.20
CA LEU A 375 -19.37 -30.33 21.80
C LEU A 375 -19.30 -31.27 23.01
N GLU A 376 -18.39 -31.00 23.95
CA GLU A 376 -18.23 -31.82 25.14
C GLU A 376 -19.46 -31.76 26.05
N ALA A 377 -20.03 -30.57 26.27
CA ALA A 377 -21.26 -30.39 27.04
C ALA A 377 -22.48 -31.12 26.43
N GLU A 378 -22.47 -31.36 25.12
CA GLU A 378 -23.48 -32.14 24.42
C GLU A 378 -23.17 -33.65 24.33
N GLY A 379 -22.10 -34.11 24.99
CA GLY A 379 -21.72 -35.52 25.07
C GLY A 379 -20.96 -36.04 23.86
N VAL A 380 -20.41 -35.15 23.01
CA VAL A 380 -19.52 -35.55 21.91
C VAL A 380 -18.13 -35.84 22.46
N ARG A 381 -17.46 -36.87 21.94
CA ARG A 381 -16.05 -37.15 22.24
C ARG A 381 -15.17 -36.13 21.55
N VAL A 382 -14.44 -35.31 22.32
CA VAL A 382 -13.66 -34.18 21.78
C VAL A 382 -12.20 -34.25 22.20
N VAL A 383 -11.30 -34.17 21.24
CA VAL A 383 -9.88 -33.92 21.50
C VAL A 383 -9.56 -32.48 21.09
N PHE A 384 -9.36 -31.60 22.07
CA PHE A 384 -9.01 -30.20 21.85
C PHE A 384 -7.54 -29.95 22.20
N GLU A 385 -6.78 -29.37 21.26
CA GLU A 385 -5.40 -28.98 21.47
C GLU A 385 -5.19 -27.49 21.14
N GLU A 386 -4.79 -26.69 22.13
CA GLU A 386 -4.37 -25.30 21.93
C GLU A 386 -2.84 -25.21 21.93
N TYR A 387 -2.25 -24.52 20.96
CA TYR A 387 -0.79 -24.37 20.84
C TYR A 387 -0.37 -22.95 21.21
N GLU A 388 0.45 -22.85 22.26
CA GLU A 388 0.91 -21.58 22.80
C GLU A 388 1.69 -20.77 21.76
N ALA A 389 1.26 -19.53 21.56
CA ALA A 389 1.89 -18.53 20.67
C ALA A 389 2.03 -18.95 19.19
N MET A 390 1.26 -19.96 18.75
CA MET A 390 1.22 -20.36 17.35
C MET A 390 0.21 -19.52 16.54
N PRO A 391 0.53 -19.14 15.28
CA PRO A 391 -0.41 -18.47 14.38
C PRO A 391 -1.53 -19.40 13.87
N HIS A 392 -2.50 -18.80 13.16
CA HIS A 392 -3.49 -19.54 12.38
C HIS A 392 -2.86 -20.61 11.49
N CYS A 393 -3.41 -21.82 11.46
CA CYS A 393 -2.93 -22.93 10.61
C CYS A 393 -1.40 -23.17 10.69
N PHE A 394 -0.76 -22.94 11.83
CA PHE A 394 0.70 -22.96 11.96
C PHE A 394 1.34 -24.26 11.44
N ALA A 395 0.67 -25.40 11.59
CA ALA A 395 1.18 -26.71 11.16
C ALA A 395 1.38 -26.81 9.64
N LEU A 396 0.68 -26.00 8.85
CA LEU A 396 0.82 -25.95 7.39
C LEU A 396 1.97 -25.04 6.97
N LEU A 397 2.33 -24.06 7.81
CA LEU A 397 3.19 -22.93 7.48
C LEU A 397 4.58 -23.03 8.11
N LEU A 398 4.66 -23.44 9.37
CA LEU A 398 5.89 -23.47 10.17
C LEU A 398 6.50 -24.87 10.19
N ARG A 399 6.87 -25.39 9.01
CA ARG A 399 7.22 -26.80 8.80
C ARG A 399 8.33 -27.36 9.71
N ASP A 400 9.33 -26.54 10.02
CA ASP A 400 10.49 -26.94 10.82
C ASP A 400 10.27 -26.74 12.33
N ASN A 401 9.15 -26.11 12.73
CA ASN A 401 8.85 -25.88 14.14
C ASN A 401 8.48 -27.20 14.84
N PRO A 402 9.05 -27.50 16.03
CA PRO A 402 8.72 -28.73 16.77
C PRO A 402 7.21 -28.89 17.09
N ALA A 403 6.49 -27.78 17.31
CA ALA A 403 5.04 -27.81 17.54
C ALA A 403 4.29 -28.37 16.33
N THR A 404 4.75 -28.08 15.11
CA THR A 404 4.15 -28.60 13.87
C THR A 404 4.21 -30.12 13.83
N ARG A 405 5.35 -30.70 14.24
CA ARG A 405 5.49 -32.16 14.32
C ARG A 405 4.50 -32.75 15.32
N ARG A 406 4.44 -32.22 16.54
CA ARG A 406 3.52 -32.67 17.59
C ARG A 406 2.05 -32.54 17.15
N CYS A 407 1.71 -31.46 16.44
CA CYS A 407 0.37 -31.26 15.88
C CYS A 407 0.02 -32.36 14.88
N TYR A 408 0.88 -32.63 13.89
CA TYR A 408 0.63 -33.73 12.93
C TYR A 408 0.54 -35.10 13.59
N GLU A 409 1.37 -35.37 14.60
CA GLU A 409 1.34 -36.64 15.36
C GLU A 409 0.01 -36.81 16.10
N GLY A 410 -0.46 -35.79 16.83
CA GLY A 410 -1.75 -35.81 17.53
C GLY A 410 -2.93 -35.90 16.57
N TRP A 411 -2.89 -35.10 15.50
CA TRP A 411 -3.93 -35.06 14.47
C TRP A 411 -4.09 -36.42 13.78
N ALA A 412 -2.98 -37.03 13.36
CA ALA A 412 -3.02 -38.36 12.75
C ALA A 412 -3.31 -39.48 13.76
N ALA A 413 -2.87 -39.35 15.01
CA ALA A 413 -3.18 -40.32 16.07
C ALA A 413 -4.69 -40.39 16.33
N PHE A 414 -5.35 -39.23 16.42
CA PHE A 414 -6.80 -39.16 16.50
C PHE A 414 -7.47 -39.81 15.28
N MET A 415 -7.01 -39.50 14.06
CA MET A 415 -7.57 -40.10 12.83
C MET A 415 -7.49 -41.64 12.84
N ARG A 416 -6.37 -42.20 13.30
CA ARG A 416 -6.23 -43.66 13.43
C ARG A 416 -7.14 -44.22 14.51
N ALA A 417 -7.17 -43.60 15.68
CA ALA A 417 -8.05 -44.01 16.78
C ALA A 417 -9.53 -43.99 16.35
N ALA A 418 -9.98 -42.96 15.64
CA ALA A 418 -11.38 -42.85 15.21
C ALA A 418 -11.79 -43.97 14.25
N VAL A 419 -10.86 -44.50 13.45
CA VAL A 419 -11.11 -45.60 12.51
C VAL A 419 -10.94 -46.97 13.17
N GLU A 420 -9.97 -47.14 14.07
CA GLU A 420 -9.57 -48.45 14.60
C GLU A 420 -10.17 -48.76 15.98
N ASP A 421 -10.33 -47.74 16.83
CA ASP A 421 -10.86 -47.84 18.18
C ASP A 421 -11.59 -46.54 18.60
N PRO A 422 -12.74 -46.25 17.98
CA PRO A 422 -13.50 -45.03 18.29
C PRO A 422 -14.04 -45.02 19.73
N ALA A 423 -14.19 -46.19 20.35
CA ALA A 423 -14.66 -46.31 21.73
C ALA A 423 -13.59 -45.89 22.75
N GLY A 424 -12.31 -46.09 22.44
CA GLY A 424 -11.16 -45.68 23.26
C GLY A 424 -10.81 -44.19 23.21
N ILE A 425 -11.56 -43.37 22.47
CA ILE A 425 -11.35 -41.91 22.43
C ILE A 425 -12.06 -41.26 23.63
N ASP A 426 -11.28 -40.78 24.58
CA ASP A 426 -11.76 -39.94 25.68
C ASP A 426 -11.73 -38.45 25.32
N SER A 427 -12.69 -37.70 25.86
CA SER A 427 -12.67 -36.24 25.76
C SER A 427 -11.49 -35.67 26.56
N ARG A 428 -10.64 -34.88 25.90
CA ARG A 428 -9.51 -34.20 26.54
C ARG A 428 -9.28 -32.83 25.92
N ALA A 429 -8.90 -31.87 26.75
CA ALA A 429 -8.47 -30.54 26.33
C ALA A 429 -7.07 -30.27 26.89
N VAL A 430 -6.13 -29.84 26.06
CA VAL A 430 -4.75 -29.56 26.48
C VAL A 430 -4.21 -28.29 25.83
N MET A 431 -3.34 -27.57 26.55
CA MET A 431 -2.47 -26.54 26.01
C MET A 431 -1.08 -27.14 25.81
N VAL A 432 -0.54 -27.04 24.59
CA VAL A 432 0.84 -27.44 24.28
C VAL A 432 1.73 -26.20 24.40
N ARG A 433 2.67 -26.22 25.35
CA ARG A 433 3.60 -25.10 25.61
C ARG A 433 4.60 -24.89 24.49
N ALA A 434 4.91 -23.63 24.21
CA ALA A 434 5.88 -23.28 23.19
C ALA A 434 7.28 -23.74 23.62
N LYS A 435 8.07 -24.23 22.66
CA LYS A 435 9.44 -24.76 22.85
C LYS A 435 9.54 -26.06 23.66
N THR A 436 8.89 -26.17 24.82
CA THR A 436 8.96 -27.38 25.67
C THR A 436 8.05 -28.51 25.18
N LEU A 437 6.97 -28.16 24.46
CA LEU A 437 5.91 -29.10 24.03
C LEU A 437 5.23 -29.82 25.19
N GLU A 438 5.35 -29.29 26.41
CA GLU A 438 4.65 -29.81 27.59
C GLU A 438 3.14 -29.66 27.41
N GLU A 439 2.40 -30.74 27.65
CA GLU A 439 0.94 -30.75 27.63
C GLU A 439 0.41 -30.36 29.01
N VAL A 440 -0.27 -29.22 29.07
CA VAL A 440 -0.95 -28.74 30.27
C VAL A 440 -2.45 -29.02 30.11
N PRO A 441 -3.07 -29.87 30.95
CA PRO A 441 -4.51 -30.12 30.89
C PRO A 441 -5.32 -28.83 31.04
N LEU A 442 -6.35 -28.69 30.22
CA LEU A 442 -7.37 -27.65 30.28
C LEU A 442 -8.71 -28.28 30.68
N ARG A 443 -9.61 -27.47 31.24
CA ARG A 443 -10.98 -27.90 31.49
C ARG A 443 -11.92 -27.34 30.43
N PHE A 444 -12.77 -28.19 29.86
CA PHE A 444 -13.74 -27.79 28.84
C PHE A 444 -14.63 -26.64 29.30
N ASP A 445 -15.14 -26.69 30.53
CA ASP A 445 -16.01 -25.65 31.12
C ASP A 445 -15.32 -24.27 31.27
N LYS A 446 -14.00 -24.22 31.15
CA LYS A 446 -13.18 -22.99 31.21
C LYS A 446 -12.62 -22.55 29.86
N LEU A 447 -12.89 -23.28 28.78
CA LEU A 447 -12.43 -22.87 27.44
C LEU A 447 -13.14 -21.60 26.94
N SER A 448 -14.42 -21.43 27.28
CA SER A 448 -15.20 -20.25 26.91
C SER A 448 -16.23 -19.90 27.98
N GLU A 449 -16.26 -18.63 28.38
CA GLU A 449 -17.26 -18.09 29.31
C GLU A 449 -18.58 -17.71 28.62
N ALA A 450 -18.57 -17.59 27.28
CA ALA A 450 -19.76 -17.16 26.54
C ALA A 450 -20.87 -18.23 26.54
N SER A 451 -22.10 -17.77 26.74
CA SER A 451 -23.30 -18.55 26.54
C SER A 451 -23.69 -18.63 25.06
N ASP A 452 -24.44 -19.67 24.70
CA ASP A 452 -25.00 -19.84 23.36
C ASP A 452 -25.86 -18.65 22.94
N ARG A 453 -26.58 -18.04 23.90
CA ARG A 453 -27.39 -16.84 23.66
C ARG A 453 -26.53 -15.65 23.28
N GLU A 454 -25.46 -15.37 24.02
CA GLU A 454 -24.56 -14.24 23.75
C GLU A 454 -23.84 -14.38 22.41
N VAL A 455 -23.39 -15.59 22.06
CA VAL A 455 -22.81 -15.86 20.74
C VAL A 455 -23.85 -15.61 19.64
N ARG A 456 -25.05 -16.14 19.81
CA ARG A 456 -26.14 -15.96 18.84
C ARG A 456 -26.53 -14.50 18.62
N GLU A 457 -26.68 -13.74 19.71
CA GLU A 457 -27.01 -12.31 19.65
C GLU A 457 -25.92 -11.51 18.92
N ARG A 458 -24.63 -11.82 19.15
CA ARG A 458 -23.52 -11.16 18.45
C ARG A 458 -23.52 -11.46 16.96
N VAL A 459 -23.73 -12.72 16.56
CA VAL A 459 -23.80 -13.12 15.16
C VAL A 459 -24.95 -12.43 14.45
N LEU A 460 -26.16 -12.44 15.04
CA LEU A 460 -27.34 -11.79 14.47
C LEU A 460 -27.16 -10.27 14.34
N ARG A 461 -26.55 -9.63 15.35
CA ARG A 461 -26.20 -8.21 15.30
C ARG A 461 -25.24 -7.89 14.16
N LYS A 462 -24.15 -8.64 14.03
CA LYS A 462 -23.17 -8.45 12.94
C LYS A 462 -23.77 -8.71 11.55
N ALA A 463 -24.70 -9.66 11.45
CA ALA A 463 -25.45 -9.93 10.22
C ALA A 463 -26.52 -8.86 9.90
N GLY A 464 -26.83 -7.93 10.82
CA GLY A 464 -27.85 -6.91 10.62
C GLY A 464 -29.30 -7.42 10.70
N LEU A 465 -29.54 -8.48 11.49
CA LEU A 465 -30.83 -9.18 11.61
C LEU A 465 -31.54 -8.91 12.96
N GLU A 466 -31.37 -7.72 13.56
CA GLU A 466 -31.88 -7.41 14.92
C GLU A 466 -33.41 -7.19 15.02
N GLU A 467 -34.12 -6.94 13.91
CA GLU A 467 -35.59 -6.79 13.89
C GLU A 467 -36.30 -8.15 13.98
N GLY A 468 -36.34 -8.73 15.18
CA GLY A 468 -37.08 -9.97 15.42
C GLY A 468 -37.18 -10.44 16.88
N LEU A 469 -36.55 -9.74 17.83
CA LEU A 469 -36.61 -10.07 19.25
C LEU A 469 -37.87 -9.43 19.90
N SER A 470 -39.07 -9.87 19.51
CA SER A 470 -40.27 -9.66 20.34
C SER A 470 -40.58 -10.93 21.13
N GLU A 471 -41.07 -10.77 22.36
CA GLU A 471 -41.35 -11.88 23.32
C GLU A 471 -42.26 -13.00 22.78
N SER A 472 -42.88 -12.83 21.61
CA SER A 472 -43.68 -13.85 20.93
C SER A 472 -42.84 -14.98 20.27
N SER A 473 -41.55 -14.76 19.98
CA SER A 473 -40.69 -15.82 19.43
C SER A 473 -40.24 -16.84 20.48
N THR A 474 -40.33 -16.51 21.77
CA THR A 474 -39.91 -17.40 22.88
C THR A 474 -40.82 -18.64 23.02
N VAL A 475 -42.03 -18.60 22.45
CA VAL A 475 -43.05 -19.66 22.60
C VAL A 475 -42.92 -20.77 21.55
N TRP A 476 -42.28 -20.54 20.39
CA TRP A 476 -42.07 -21.58 19.37
C TRP A 476 -40.85 -22.47 19.60
N PHE A 477 -39.89 -22.04 20.45
CA PHE A 477 -38.58 -22.69 20.60
C PHE A 477 -38.43 -23.55 21.87
N SER A 478 -39.53 -23.83 22.59
CA SER A 478 -39.56 -24.64 23.82
C SER A 478 -40.38 -25.94 23.72
N MET A 479 -40.82 -26.36 22.53
CA MET A 479 -41.52 -27.65 22.38
C MET A 479 -40.55 -28.84 22.29
N PRO A 480 -40.78 -29.95 23.03
CA PRO A 480 -40.06 -31.20 22.81
C PRO A 480 -40.50 -31.86 21.50
N LEU A 481 -39.61 -32.68 20.93
CA LEU A 481 -39.80 -33.49 19.72
C LEU A 481 -41.21 -34.11 19.63
N ILE A 482 -42.05 -33.60 18.73
CA ILE A 482 -43.34 -34.22 18.38
C ILE A 482 -43.08 -35.22 17.25
N SER A 483 -43.46 -36.48 17.45
CA SER A 483 -43.44 -37.52 16.44
C SER A 483 -44.34 -37.14 15.25
N ALA A 484 -43.80 -37.14 14.03
CA ALA A 484 -44.58 -36.92 12.82
C ALA A 484 -45.44 -38.16 12.48
N PRO A 485 -46.66 -37.98 11.93
CA PRO A 485 -47.52 -39.08 11.47
C PRO A 485 -47.03 -39.63 10.11
N PRO A 486 -47.42 -40.85 9.71
CA PRO A 486 -46.80 -41.54 8.57
C PRO A 486 -47.16 -40.89 7.22
N PRO A 487 -46.28 -40.99 6.21
CA PRO A 487 -46.51 -40.36 4.90
C PRO A 487 -47.61 -41.10 4.11
N ARG A 488 -48.47 -40.33 3.43
CA ARG A 488 -49.43 -40.85 2.44
C ARG A 488 -48.71 -41.15 1.11
N PRO A 489 -49.13 -42.19 0.36
CA PRO A 489 -48.37 -42.70 -0.78
C PRO A 489 -48.45 -41.78 -2.02
N PHE A 490 -47.31 -41.63 -2.69
CA PHE A 490 -47.14 -40.95 -3.98
C PHE A 490 -47.86 -41.72 -5.11
N ARG A 491 -48.63 -41.00 -5.94
CA ARG A 491 -49.18 -41.51 -7.21
C ARG A 491 -48.21 -41.23 -8.35
N ILE A 492 -47.86 -42.28 -9.09
CA ILE A 492 -47.06 -42.26 -10.32
C ILE A 492 -47.95 -41.88 -11.51
N PRO A 493 -47.53 -41.00 -12.45
CA PRO A 493 -48.10 -40.94 -13.79
C PRO A 493 -47.17 -41.63 -14.81
N HIS A 494 -47.75 -42.55 -15.60
CA HIS A 494 -47.13 -43.23 -16.74
C HIS A 494 -46.92 -42.32 -17.98
N PRO A 495 -46.02 -42.70 -18.92
CA PRO A 495 -45.49 -41.81 -19.95
C PRO A 495 -46.34 -41.76 -21.23
N ARG A 496 -46.23 -40.66 -21.99
CA ARG A 496 -46.73 -40.57 -23.39
C ARG A 496 -45.59 -40.27 -24.37
N GLN A 497 -45.60 -41.01 -25.47
CA GLN A 497 -44.65 -41.00 -26.60
C GLN A 497 -44.73 -39.75 -27.51
N PRO A 498 -43.73 -39.53 -28.39
CA PRO A 498 -43.57 -38.30 -29.19
C PRO A 498 -44.05 -38.44 -30.66
N GLY A 499 -44.24 -37.29 -31.32
CA GLY A 499 -44.49 -37.16 -32.77
C GLY A 499 -44.17 -35.75 -33.31
N PRO A 500 -43.91 -35.58 -34.63
CA PRO A 500 -42.77 -34.80 -35.15
C PRO A 500 -43.15 -33.62 -36.08
N HIS A 501 -42.25 -32.66 -36.31
CA HIS A 501 -42.34 -31.76 -37.50
C HIS A 501 -40.99 -31.28 -38.09
N ARG A 502 -40.94 -31.38 -39.43
CA ARG A 502 -40.01 -30.88 -40.49
C ARG A 502 -39.75 -29.36 -40.43
N ALA A 503 -38.54 -28.81 -40.66
CA ALA A 503 -37.73 -28.65 -41.88
C ALA A 503 -38.24 -27.61 -42.91
N THR A 504 -37.45 -26.54 -43.19
CA THR A 504 -37.02 -26.06 -44.55
C THR A 504 -36.08 -24.82 -44.51
N ARG A 505 -35.22 -24.72 -45.54
CA ARG A 505 -34.12 -23.76 -45.85
C ARG A 505 -34.55 -22.53 -46.67
N PHE A 506 -33.60 -21.61 -46.93
CA PHE A 506 -33.26 -20.79 -48.14
C PHE A 506 -32.93 -19.33 -47.74
N SER A 507 -32.07 -18.49 -48.36
CA SER A 507 -30.86 -18.54 -49.21
C SER A 507 -30.34 -17.08 -49.43
N ASN A 508 -29.07 -16.91 -49.82
CA ASN A 508 -28.30 -15.68 -50.07
C ASN A 508 -28.80 -14.73 -51.19
N SER A 509 -28.36 -13.46 -51.17
CA SER A 509 -27.64 -12.77 -52.28
C SER A 509 -27.16 -11.34 -51.91
N ALA A 510 -26.15 -10.85 -52.65
CA ALA A 510 -25.31 -9.66 -52.43
C ALA A 510 -25.66 -8.48 -53.37
N ASP A 511 -25.16 -7.25 -53.09
CA ASP A 511 -24.25 -6.52 -54.01
C ASP A 511 -23.89 -5.07 -53.58
N LEU A 512 -22.68 -4.65 -54.00
CA LEU A 512 -21.99 -3.36 -53.83
C LEU A 512 -22.29 -2.35 -54.97
N LYS A 513 -22.07 -1.04 -54.73
CA LYS A 513 -21.57 -0.02 -55.70
C LYS A 513 -21.19 1.32 -55.03
N SER A 514 -20.46 2.18 -55.75
CA SER A 514 -19.34 3.03 -55.30
C SER A 514 -19.34 4.52 -55.77
N PHE A 515 -18.70 5.44 -54.99
CA PHE A 515 -17.99 6.74 -55.32
C PHE A 515 -18.75 7.99 -55.90
N PRO A 516 -18.21 9.26 -55.96
CA PRO A 516 -17.26 10.09 -55.14
C PRO A 516 -17.75 11.60 -54.89
N PRO A 517 -16.97 12.75 -54.97
CA PRO A 517 -16.46 13.57 -53.83
C PRO A 517 -16.71 15.13 -53.79
N LYS A 518 -16.33 15.77 -52.65
CA LYS A 518 -15.85 17.16 -52.32
C LYS A 518 -16.67 18.48 -52.53
N ALA A 519 -17.08 19.11 -51.39
CA ALA A 519 -16.90 20.50 -50.86
C ALA A 519 -17.30 21.78 -51.67
N PRO A 520 -17.42 23.01 -51.08
CA PRO A 520 -17.58 23.49 -49.68
C PRO A 520 -18.71 24.55 -49.45
N THR A 521 -19.10 24.87 -48.20
CA THR A 521 -19.49 26.25 -47.77
C THR A 521 -19.55 26.39 -46.24
N THR A 522 -19.23 27.60 -45.79
CA THR A 522 -18.99 28.09 -44.42
C THR A 522 -20.26 28.45 -43.63
N SER A 523 -20.28 28.21 -42.31
CA SER A 523 -20.72 29.20 -41.32
C SER A 523 -20.29 28.81 -39.89
N HIS A 524 -19.91 29.83 -39.13
CA HIS A 524 -19.40 29.79 -37.76
C HIS A 524 -20.45 29.30 -36.76
N LEU A 525 -20.05 28.41 -35.84
CA LEU A 525 -20.73 28.21 -34.54
C LEU A 525 -19.74 27.64 -33.50
N HIS A 526 -19.78 28.24 -32.31
CA HIS A 526 -18.94 27.97 -31.15
C HIS A 526 -18.80 26.48 -30.81
N HIS A 527 -17.57 25.98 -30.77
CA HIS A 527 -17.26 24.69 -30.17
C HIS A 527 -17.18 24.81 -28.64
N HIS A 528 -18.22 24.35 -27.97
CA HIS A 528 -18.12 23.84 -26.61
C HIS A 528 -17.12 22.67 -26.61
N LYS A 529 -15.97 22.84 -25.94
CA LYS A 529 -15.03 21.74 -25.65
C LYS A 529 -15.77 20.68 -24.84
N GLN A 530 -15.97 19.50 -25.41
CA GLN A 530 -16.40 18.30 -24.68
C GLN A 530 -15.30 17.93 -23.67
N HIS A 531 -15.55 18.15 -22.38
CA HIS A 531 -14.71 17.62 -21.32
C HIS A 531 -14.89 16.10 -21.22
N SER A 532 -13.78 15.36 -21.04
CA SER A 532 -13.86 13.93 -20.76
C SER A 532 -14.66 13.67 -19.46
N PRO A 533 -15.41 12.56 -19.35
CA PRO A 533 -16.24 12.26 -18.17
C PRO A 533 -15.45 12.24 -16.85
N ARG A 534 -14.15 11.89 -16.90
CA ARG A 534 -13.26 11.89 -15.73
C ARG A 534 -12.85 13.30 -15.26
N GLY A 535 -12.66 14.24 -16.18
CA GLY A 535 -12.26 15.62 -15.84
C GLY A 535 -13.38 16.41 -15.17
N ALA A 536 -14.63 16.20 -15.60
CA ALA A 536 -15.80 16.85 -15.01
C ALA A 536 -16.01 16.42 -13.54
N ALA A 537 -15.89 15.12 -13.25
CA ALA A 537 -16.00 14.61 -11.88
C ALA A 537 -14.89 15.12 -10.95
N ALA A 538 -13.65 15.24 -11.46
CA ALA A 538 -12.52 15.76 -10.68
C ALA A 538 -12.69 17.25 -10.32
N MET A 539 -13.18 18.06 -11.26
CA MET A 539 -13.52 19.47 -11.01
C MET A 539 -14.70 19.63 -10.04
N GLU A 540 -15.67 18.73 -10.06
CA GLU A 540 -16.80 18.80 -9.11
C GLU A 540 -16.34 18.51 -7.67
N ARG A 541 -15.51 17.49 -7.47
CA ARG A 541 -14.87 17.21 -6.16
C ARG A 541 -14.06 18.41 -5.68
N HIS A 542 -13.34 19.07 -6.58
CA HIS A 542 -12.56 20.27 -6.26
C HIS A 542 -13.46 21.40 -5.74
N LYS A 543 -14.55 21.72 -6.44
CA LYS A 543 -15.52 22.74 -6.02
C LYS A 543 -16.13 22.44 -4.64
N GLN A 544 -16.45 21.18 -4.36
CA GLN A 544 -16.97 20.77 -3.05
C GLN A 544 -15.95 21.04 -1.93
N ALA A 545 -14.69 20.67 -2.14
CA ALA A 545 -13.62 20.92 -1.19
C ALA A 545 -13.40 22.43 -0.95
N VAL A 546 -13.34 23.23 -2.02
CA VAL A 546 -13.23 24.69 -1.93
C VAL A 546 -14.40 25.31 -1.18
N THR A 547 -15.62 24.80 -1.39
CA THR A 547 -16.82 25.25 -0.66
C THR A 547 -16.66 25.03 0.85
N SER A 548 -16.19 23.86 1.27
CA SER A 548 -15.92 23.55 2.68
C SER A 548 -14.82 24.43 3.28
N ILE A 549 -13.73 24.65 2.54
CA ILE A 549 -12.62 25.52 2.95
C ILE A 549 -13.12 26.96 3.13
N ALA A 550 -13.85 27.49 2.14
CA ALA A 550 -14.43 28.83 2.18
C ALA A 550 -15.39 29.01 3.37
N ALA A 551 -16.20 27.99 3.68
CA ALA A 551 -17.08 28.01 4.85
C ALA A 551 -16.29 28.03 6.18
N ALA A 552 -15.22 27.25 6.29
CA ALA A 552 -14.35 27.27 7.47
C ALA A 552 -13.70 28.64 7.66
N VAL A 553 -13.17 29.22 6.59
CA VAL A 553 -12.57 30.56 6.61
C VAL A 553 -13.58 31.63 7.00
N ARG A 554 -14.81 31.61 6.45
CA ARG A 554 -15.91 32.49 6.88
C ARG A 554 -16.17 32.40 8.38
N GLY A 555 -16.15 31.20 8.94
CA GLY A 555 -16.33 30.97 10.38
C GLY A 555 -15.25 31.67 11.22
N PHE A 556 -13.98 31.51 10.85
CA PHE A 556 -12.86 32.19 11.54
C PHE A 556 -12.93 33.71 11.37
N PHE A 557 -13.25 34.18 10.17
CA PHE A 557 -13.39 35.61 9.88
C PHE A 557 -14.47 36.27 10.72
N GLY A 558 -15.66 35.66 10.82
CA GLY A 558 -16.77 36.18 11.64
C GLY A 558 -16.43 36.29 13.13
N ARG A 559 -15.54 35.43 13.63
CA ARG A 559 -15.03 35.47 15.03
C ARG A 559 -13.79 36.36 15.21
N ARG A 560 -13.25 36.93 14.12
CA ARG A 560 -11.96 37.63 14.08
C ARG A 560 -10.80 36.80 14.66
N GLU A 561 -10.85 35.49 14.45
CA GLU A 561 -9.90 34.53 15.00
C GLU A 561 -8.83 34.17 13.94
N PRO A 562 -7.53 34.22 14.27
CA PRO A 562 -6.48 33.82 13.34
C PRO A 562 -6.43 32.30 13.15
N TYR A 563 -6.09 31.86 11.94
CA TYR A 563 -5.88 30.44 11.63
C TYR A 563 -4.57 30.20 10.86
N ARG A 564 -4.14 28.95 10.82
CA ARG A 564 -3.02 28.47 9.99
C ARG A 564 -3.53 27.50 8.92
N ILE A 565 -2.80 27.36 7.82
CA ILE A 565 -3.16 26.45 6.73
C ILE A 565 -2.48 25.11 6.99
N PHE A 566 -3.26 24.02 6.96
CA PHE A 566 -2.74 22.65 7.08
C PHE A 566 -2.73 21.96 5.71
N HIS A 567 -1.53 21.64 5.23
CA HIS A 567 -1.28 21.08 3.90
C HIS A 567 -1.25 19.54 3.86
N GLY A 568 -1.30 18.86 5.01
CA GLY A 568 -1.12 17.40 5.12
C GLY A 568 0.34 16.92 5.04
N SER A 569 1.21 17.62 4.30
CA SER A 569 2.67 17.39 4.26
C SER A 569 3.42 18.70 4.00
N THR A 570 4.67 18.83 4.44
CA THR A 570 5.49 20.03 4.21
C THR A 570 6.97 19.72 4.12
N ASN A 571 7.68 20.41 3.21
CA ASN A 571 9.14 20.45 3.09
C ASN A 571 9.74 21.73 3.71
N SER A 572 8.96 22.48 4.49
CA SER A 572 9.42 23.68 5.19
C SER A 572 10.40 23.32 6.31
N THR A 573 11.50 24.07 6.44
CA THR A 573 12.46 23.93 7.56
C THR A 573 11.91 24.40 8.91
N ARG A 574 10.71 25.01 8.92
CA ARG A 574 10.04 25.53 10.10
C ARG A 574 9.24 24.44 10.84
N PRO A 575 9.32 24.36 12.18
CA PRO A 575 8.55 23.40 12.97
C PRO A 575 7.04 23.66 12.92
N GLN A 576 6.24 22.58 13.00
CA GLN A 576 4.78 22.67 13.07
C GLN A 576 4.34 23.16 14.45
N GLN A 577 3.63 24.28 14.52
CA GLN A 577 3.10 24.82 15.78
C GLN A 577 1.85 24.03 16.23
N THR A 578 1.91 23.40 17.40
CA THR A 578 0.79 22.64 17.99
C THR A 578 -0.16 23.55 18.76
N GLY A 579 -1.48 23.31 18.66
CA GLY A 579 -2.49 23.98 19.48
C GLY A 579 -3.09 25.27 18.89
N LYS A 580 -2.78 25.63 17.64
CA LYS A 580 -3.41 26.76 16.93
C LYS A 580 -4.54 26.27 16.02
N PRO A 581 -5.63 27.05 15.83
CA PRO A 581 -6.69 26.71 14.88
C PRO A 581 -6.15 26.57 13.44
N VAL A 582 -6.65 25.59 12.70
CA VAL A 582 -6.20 25.30 11.33
C VAL A 582 -7.36 25.17 10.35
N VAL A 583 -7.09 25.55 9.10
CA VAL A 583 -7.92 25.22 7.93
C VAL A 583 -7.21 24.13 7.15
N ASP A 584 -7.83 22.96 7.04
CA ASP A 584 -7.27 21.79 6.36
C ASP A 584 -7.56 21.84 4.85
N ILE A 585 -6.49 21.84 4.05
CA ILE A 585 -6.57 21.80 2.59
C ILE A 585 -5.97 20.52 1.99
N SER A 586 -5.62 19.52 2.81
CA SER A 586 -4.91 18.30 2.41
C SER A 586 -5.64 17.44 1.36
N ALA A 587 -6.94 17.69 1.15
CA ALA A 587 -7.73 17.08 0.08
C ALA A 587 -7.43 17.63 -1.33
N LEU A 588 -6.87 18.85 -1.42
CA LEU A 588 -6.52 19.54 -2.67
C LEU A 588 -5.12 19.11 -3.14
N ARG A 589 -5.00 17.92 -3.76
CA ARG A 589 -3.71 17.26 -4.07
C ARG A 589 -3.65 16.61 -5.45
N ASN A 590 -4.49 17.01 -6.40
CA ASN A 590 -4.62 16.38 -7.71
C ASN A 590 -4.27 17.33 -8.86
N VAL A 591 -3.66 16.77 -9.91
CA VAL A 591 -3.60 17.40 -11.24
C VAL A 591 -4.94 17.13 -11.91
N LEU A 592 -5.77 18.15 -12.08
CA LEU A 592 -7.15 18.01 -12.55
C LEU A 592 -7.22 17.86 -14.08
N GLN A 593 -6.32 18.54 -14.80
CA GLN A 593 -6.27 18.52 -16.26
C GLN A 593 -4.86 18.85 -16.76
N VAL A 594 -4.46 18.23 -17.87
CA VAL A 594 -3.31 18.61 -18.69
C VAL A 594 -3.81 18.78 -20.13
N ASP A 595 -3.76 20.00 -20.67
CA ASP A 595 -4.17 20.32 -22.04
C ASP A 595 -2.92 20.50 -22.91
N ARG A 596 -2.71 19.56 -23.84
CA ARG A 596 -1.56 19.58 -24.75
C ARG A 596 -1.66 20.68 -25.80
N ALA A 597 -2.86 21.04 -26.22
CA ALA A 597 -3.06 22.04 -27.28
C ALA A 597 -2.74 23.44 -26.77
N THR A 598 -3.14 23.76 -25.54
CA THR A 598 -2.82 25.04 -24.90
C THR A 598 -1.52 25.02 -24.11
N ARG A 599 -0.90 23.84 -23.94
CA ARG A 599 0.27 23.61 -23.07
C ARG A 599 0.05 24.16 -21.66
N THR A 600 -1.04 23.76 -21.04
CA THR A 600 -1.37 24.17 -19.67
C THR A 600 -1.81 22.99 -18.79
N ALA A 601 -1.68 23.14 -17.47
CA ALA A 601 -2.20 22.19 -16.50
C ALA A 601 -3.00 22.89 -15.40
N LEU A 602 -4.13 22.30 -15.00
CA LEU A 602 -4.89 22.71 -13.81
C LEU A 602 -4.46 21.86 -12.61
N VAL A 603 -3.92 22.50 -11.59
CA VAL A 603 -3.17 21.85 -10.51
C VAL A 603 -3.63 22.35 -9.15
N GLU A 604 -4.05 21.44 -8.28
CA GLU A 604 -4.34 21.74 -6.89
C GLU A 604 -3.05 22.02 -6.07
N PRO A 605 -3.11 22.87 -5.02
CA PRO A 605 -1.94 23.42 -4.33
C PRO A 605 -1.05 22.37 -3.64
N ASN A 606 -1.58 21.22 -3.20
CA ASN A 606 -0.77 20.19 -2.53
C ASN A 606 -0.28 19.08 -3.48
N VAL A 607 -0.34 19.28 -4.80
CA VAL A 607 0.34 18.41 -5.76
C VAL A 607 1.86 18.59 -5.60
N PRO A 608 2.63 17.56 -5.24
CA PRO A 608 4.09 17.61 -5.19
C PRO A 608 4.72 17.59 -6.60
N MET A 609 5.93 18.14 -6.73
CA MET A 609 6.64 18.27 -8.01
C MET A 609 6.85 16.94 -8.74
N ASP A 610 7.13 15.85 -8.01
CA ASP A 610 7.21 14.51 -8.60
C ASP A 610 5.93 14.10 -9.30
N LYS A 611 4.78 14.25 -8.63
CA LYS A 611 3.46 13.93 -9.19
C LYS A 611 3.07 14.88 -10.32
N LEU A 612 3.47 16.15 -10.25
CA LEU A 612 3.26 17.11 -11.34
C LEU A 612 4.07 16.72 -12.59
N ALA A 613 5.35 16.38 -12.43
CA ALA A 613 6.19 15.90 -13.51
C ALA A 613 5.66 14.59 -14.10
N GLU A 614 5.30 13.61 -13.27
CA GLU A 614 4.71 12.34 -13.72
C GLU A 614 3.41 12.54 -14.51
N ALA A 615 2.55 13.48 -14.08
CA ALA A 615 1.29 13.77 -14.77
C ALA A 615 1.53 14.45 -16.12
N THR A 616 2.43 15.45 -16.17
CA THR A 616 2.68 16.24 -17.39
C THR A 616 3.49 15.48 -18.43
N LEU A 617 4.48 14.68 -18.01
CA LEU A 617 5.33 13.87 -18.91
C LEU A 617 4.51 12.86 -19.72
N LYS A 618 3.39 12.35 -19.18
CA LYS A 618 2.46 11.47 -19.91
C LYS A 618 1.86 12.13 -21.15
N HIS A 619 1.85 13.46 -21.21
CA HIS A 619 1.38 14.25 -22.34
C HIS A 619 2.54 14.77 -23.22
N GLY A 620 3.79 14.38 -22.93
CA GLY A 620 4.98 14.89 -23.62
C GLY A 620 5.30 16.34 -23.24
N LEU A 621 4.88 16.79 -22.05
CA LEU A 621 5.05 18.15 -21.57
C LEU A 621 5.71 18.16 -20.18
N ILE A 622 6.30 19.28 -19.80
CA ILE A 622 6.82 19.55 -18.44
C ILE A 622 6.54 21.01 -18.04
N PRO A 623 6.43 21.32 -16.73
CA PRO A 623 6.44 22.71 -16.27
C PRO A 623 7.78 23.37 -16.61
N PRO A 624 7.81 24.65 -17.02
CA PRO A 624 9.07 25.33 -17.33
C PRO A 624 10.02 25.39 -16.14
N VAL A 625 9.47 25.56 -14.93
CA VAL A 625 10.20 25.57 -13.67
C VAL A 625 9.75 24.39 -12.81
N VAL A 626 10.66 23.50 -12.44
CA VAL A 626 10.38 22.34 -11.57
C VAL A 626 11.39 22.32 -10.43
N MET A 627 10.91 22.64 -9.22
CA MET A 627 11.79 22.65 -8.05
C MET A 627 12.40 21.27 -7.82
N GLU A 628 13.71 21.26 -7.57
CA GLU A 628 14.55 20.06 -7.70
C GLU A 628 14.34 19.01 -6.61
N PHE A 629 13.49 19.31 -5.63
CA PHE A 629 13.05 18.39 -4.59
C PHE A 629 11.64 17.86 -4.88
N PRO A 630 11.47 16.53 -5.03
CA PRO A 630 10.19 15.89 -5.34
C PRO A 630 9.00 16.31 -4.48
N GLY A 631 9.24 16.58 -3.20
CA GLY A 631 8.18 16.87 -2.22
C GLY A 631 7.68 18.30 -2.14
N ILE A 632 8.29 19.26 -2.86
CA ILE A 632 7.79 20.64 -2.87
C ILE A 632 6.46 20.66 -3.64
N THR A 633 5.47 21.39 -3.14
CA THR A 633 4.13 21.43 -3.76
C THR A 633 3.94 22.65 -4.66
N ALA A 634 3.04 22.56 -5.64
CA ALA A 634 2.74 23.65 -6.56
C ALA A 634 2.27 24.92 -5.82
N GLY A 635 1.40 24.78 -4.83
CA GLY A 635 0.93 25.90 -4.00
C GLY A 635 2.05 26.48 -3.12
N GLY A 636 2.95 25.62 -2.61
CA GLY A 636 4.14 26.07 -1.89
C GLY A 636 5.13 26.83 -2.78
N GLY A 637 5.27 26.40 -4.04
CA GLY A 637 6.07 27.10 -5.05
C GLY A 637 5.49 28.45 -5.46
N PHE A 638 4.17 28.54 -5.61
CA PHE A 638 3.49 29.81 -5.91
C PHE A 638 3.55 30.79 -4.75
N ALA A 639 3.16 30.36 -3.54
CA ALA A 639 3.08 31.23 -2.38
C ALA A 639 4.46 31.50 -1.73
N GLY A 640 5.47 30.67 -2.00
CA GLY A 640 6.83 30.84 -1.51
C GLY A 640 7.79 31.42 -2.55
N THR A 641 9.08 31.45 -2.21
CA THR A 641 10.16 31.71 -3.16
C THR A 641 10.65 30.38 -3.71
N ALA A 642 10.50 30.15 -5.02
CA ALA A 642 10.86 28.90 -5.67
C ALA A 642 11.57 29.15 -7.00
N GLY A 643 12.87 28.92 -7.02
CA GLY A 643 13.72 28.99 -8.21
C GLY A 643 14.68 27.81 -8.29
N GLU A 644 15.18 27.53 -9.48
CA GLU A 644 16.08 26.44 -9.81
C GLU A 644 16.87 26.73 -11.10
N SER A 645 17.64 25.77 -11.59
CA SER A 645 18.51 25.89 -12.77
C SER A 645 17.88 26.48 -14.05
N SER A 646 16.57 26.40 -14.28
CA SER A 646 15.90 27.05 -15.44
C SER A 646 15.39 28.47 -15.15
N SER A 647 15.41 28.90 -13.89
CA SER A 647 14.80 30.15 -13.43
C SER A 647 15.51 31.41 -13.94
N PHE A 648 16.75 31.32 -14.43
CA PHE A 648 17.37 32.42 -15.17
C PHE A 648 16.59 32.76 -16.45
N LYS A 649 15.96 31.78 -17.07
CA LYS A 649 15.18 31.90 -18.31
C LYS A 649 13.71 32.16 -18.03
N HIS A 650 13.13 31.41 -17.10
CA HIS A 650 11.68 31.38 -16.86
C HIS A 650 11.21 32.21 -15.66
N GLY A 651 12.11 32.71 -14.81
CA GLY A 651 11.74 33.35 -13.55
C GLY A 651 11.46 32.34 -12.43
N PHE A 652 10.80 32.82 -11.38
CA PHE A 652 10.37 31.97 -10.28
C PHE A 652 9.18 31.12 -10.71
N PHE A 653 8.84 30.09 -9.93
CA PHE A 653 7.72 29.21 -10.26
C PHE A 653 6.40 29.97 -10.52
N ASN A 654 6.11 31.03 -9.76
CA ASN A 654 4.93 31.89 -9.95
C ASN A 654 4.89 32.60 -11.32
N ASP A 655 6.03 32.79 -11.98
CA ASP A 655 6.07 33.40 -13.32
C ASP A 655 5.52 32.47 -14.39
N THR A 656 5.53 31.16 -14.11
CA THR A 656 4.95 30.11 -14.96
C THR A 656 3.46 29.86 -14.69
N VAL A 657 2.83 30.63 -13.78
CA VAL A 657 1.41 30.53 -13.46
C VAL A 657 0.62 31.57 -14.25
N ASN A 658 -0.41 31.15 -14.97
CA ASN A 658 -1.31 32.05 -15.70
C ASN A 658 -2.29 32.75 -14.75
N TRP A 659 -2.93 31.97 -13.87
CA TRP A 659 -3.87 32.46 -12.87
C TRP A 659 -3.96 31.51 -11.67
N ALA A 660 -4.43 32.04 -10.55
CA ALA A 660 -4.67 31.32 -9.31
C ALA A 660 -6.10 31.54 -8.81
N GLU A 661 -6.76 30.47 -8.37
CA GLU A 661 -7.96 30.54 -7.54
C GLU A 661 -7.54 30.63 -6.07
N MET A 662 -8.18 31.53 -5.32
CA MET A 662 -7.87 31.77 -3.92
C MET A 662 -9.13 31.94 -3.09
N VAL A 663 -9.11 31.41 -1.87
CA VAL A 663 -10.05 31.74 -0.80
C VAL A 663 -9.44 32.88 0.02
N LEU A 664 -10.07 34.05 -0.02
CA LEU A 664 -9.65 35.26 0.71
C LEU A 664 -9.88 35.12 2.22
N GLY A 665 -9.35 36.05 3.01
CA GLY A 665 -9.46 36.01 4.48
C GLY A 665 -10.90 36.04 5.00
N ASN A 666 -11.85 36.60 4.23
CA ASN A 666 -13.29 36.58 4.51
C ASN A 666 -14.01 35.32 4.00
N GLY A 667 -13.31 34.41 3.32
CA GLY A 667 -13.85 33.18 2.73
C GLY A 667 -14.55 33.37 1.39
N GLU A 668 -14.38 34.52 0.72
CA GLU A 668 -14.74 34.70 -0.68
C GLU A 668 -13.79 33.90 -1.58
N VAL A 669 -14.32 33.24 -2.62
CA VAL A 669 -13.53 32.53 -3.62
C VAL A 669 -13.33 33.45 -4.82
N VAL A 670 -12.09 33.76 -5.15
CA VAL A 670 -11.73 34.68 -6.25
C VAL A 670 -10.72 34.05 -7.19
N ARG A 671 -10.69 34.56 -8.42
CA ARG A 671 -9.61 34.32 -9.38
C ARG A 671 -8.71 35.55 -9.46
N ALA A 672 -7.40 35.32 -9.53
CA ALA A 672 -6.39 36.33 -9.72
C ALA A 672 -5.44 35.92 -10.86
N SER A 673 -5.14 36.82 -11.78
CA SER A 673 -4.23 36.69 -12.91
C SER A 673 -3.47 38.00 -13.13
N ARG A 674 -2.68 38.12 -14.20
CA ARG A 674 -2.02 39.39 -14.55
C ARG A 674 -2.99 40.48 -15.02
N GLU A 675 -4.20 40.09 -15.41
CA GLU A 675 -5.26 40.93 -15.95
C GLU A 675 -6.42 41.11 -14.95
N GLU A 676 -6.70 40.09 -14.14
CA GLU A 676 -7.78 40.09 -13.14
C GLU A 676 -7.17 40.12 -11.72
N ARG A 677 -7.41 41.18 -10.93
CA ARG A 677 -6.83 41.33 -9.57
C ARG A 677 -5.29 41.15 -9.57
N ALA A 678 -4.62 41.83 -10.51
CA ALA A 678 -3.18 41.72 -10.74
C ALA A 678 -2.31 42.00 -9.49
N ASP A 679 -2.77 42.89 -8.64
CA ASP A 679 -2.15 43.25 -7.37
C ASP A 679 -2.21 42.10 -6.35
N LEU A 680 -3.34 41.39 -6.26
CA LEU A 680 -3.43 40.15 -5.46
C LEU A 680 -2.55 39.04 -6.04
N PHE A 681 -2.62 38.82 -7.36
CA PHE A 681 -1.85 37.75 -8.01
C PHE A 681 -0.34 37.92 -7.80
N ARG A 682 0.16 39.15 -7.98
CA ARG A 682 1.58 39.49 -7.71
C ARG A 682 1.90 39.47 -6.23
N GLY A 683 1.03 40.03 -5.39
CA GLY A 683 1.26 40.14 -3.95
C GLY A 683 1.16 38.82 -3.20
N ALA A 684 0.39 37.85 -3.69
CA ALA A 684 0.26 36.52 -3.08
C ALA A 684 1.50 35.64 -3.34
N ALA A 685 2.22 35.89 -4.45
CA ALA A 685 3.46 35.21 -4.76
C ALA A 685 4.57 35.62 -3.78
N GLY A 686 5.28 34.65 -3.21
CA GLY A 686 6.32 34.90 -2.19
C GLY A 686 5.79 35.31 -0.79
N ALA A 687 4.50 35.60 -0.62
CA ALA A 687 3.91 36.05 0.64
C ALA A 687 3.53 34.93 1.63
N VAL A 688 4.00 33.70 1.40
CA VAL A 688 3.82 32.52 2.28
C VAL A 688 2.36 32.31 2.72
N GLY A 689 1.42 32.59 1.80
CA GLY A 689 -0.02 32.44 1.99
C GLY A 689 -0.63 33.42 3.01
N SER A 690 -0.03 34.59 3.23
CA SER A 690 -0.51 35.58 4.20
C SER A 690 -1.70 36.42 3.72
N LEU A 691 -2.04 36.33 2.43
CA LEU A 691 -3.17 37.04 1.80
C LEU A 691 -4.40 36.15 1.55
N GLY A 692 -4.28 34.84 1.78
CA GLY A 692 -5.36 33.88 1.54
C GLY A 692 -4.85 32.47 1.27
N ILE A 693 -5.77 31.58 0.93
CA ILE A 693 -5.50 30.17 0.63
C ILE A 693 -5.59 29.96 -0.88
N THR A 694 -4.49 29.63 -1.55
CA THR A 694 -4.52 29.17 -2.94
C THR A 694 -5.19 27.81 -3.03
N THR A 695 -6.18 27.65 -3.91
CA THR A 695 -6.95 26.41 -4.08
C THR A 695 -6.76 25.77 -5.44
N LEU A 696 -6.46 26.53 -6.49
CA LEU A 696 -6.21 26.00 -7.83
C LEU A 696 -5.23 26.90 -8.59
N LEU A 697 -4.38 26.31 -9.43
CA LEU A 697 -3.42 27.02 -10.29
C LEU A 697 -3.58 26.53 -11.72
N GLU A 698 -3.50 27.44 -12.69
CA GLU A 698 -3.21 27.08 -14.08
C GLU A 698 -1.73 27.34 -14.39
N LEU A 699 -1.00 26.25 -14.60
CA LEU A 699 0.42 26.27 -14.92
C LEU A 699 0.63 26.27 -16.44
N GLN A 700 1.60 27.03 -16.90
CA GLN A 700 2.19 26.90 -18.23
C GLN A 700 3.03 25.62 -18.31
N LEU A 701 3.09 25.03 -19.50
CA LEU A 701 3.90 23.86 -19.81
C LEU A 701 4.73 24.13 -21.07
N GLN A 702 5.82 23.39 -21.22
CA GLN A 702 6.62 23.35 -22.44
C GLN A 702 6.84 21.91 -22.91
N GLU A 703 7.30 21.74 -24.16
CA GLU A 703 7.59 20.43 -24.72
C GLU A 703 8.65 19.70 -23.91
N ALA A 704 8.38 18.47 -23.53
CA ALA A 704 9.35 17.60 -22.89
C ALA A 704 10.27 16.98 -23.94
N LYS A 705 11.55 16.89 -23.61
CA LYS A 705 12.55 16.12 -24.36
C LYS A 705 12.97 14.89 -23.57
N LYS A 706 13.59 13.92 -24.24
CA LYS A 706 13.99 12.67 -23.57
C LYS A 706 15.13 12.87 -22.56
N PHE A 707 16.08 13.74 -22.88
CA PHE A 707 17.30 13.95 -22.11
C PHE A 707 17.59 15.43 -21.92
N VAL A 708 18.40 15.73 -20.91
CA VAL A 708 19.17 16.96 -20.77
C VAL A 708 20.62 16.63 -21.08
N ARG A 709 21.19 17.28 -22.10
CA ARG A 709 22.63 17.23 -22.38
C ARG A 709 23.30 18.20 -21.42
N THR A 710 23.97 17.67 -20.41
CA THR A 710 24.57 18.45 -19.33
C THR A 710 26.07 18.56 -19.50
N THR A 711 26.61 19.77 -19.45
CA THR A 711 28.04 20.06 -19.60
C THR A 711 28.58 20.64 -18.29
N TYR A 712 29.75 20.18 -17.87
CA TYR A 712 30.39 20.58 -16.61
C TYR A 712 31.63 21.45 -16.89
N HIS A 713 31.54 22.75 -16.60
CA HIS A 713 32.61 23.72 -16.82
C HIS A 713 33.36 23.99 -15.53
N ARG A 714 34.55 23.41 -15.40
CA ARG A 714 35.43 23.64 -14.25
C ARG A 714 35.93 25.09 -14.22
N THR A 715 35.90 25.73 -13.05
CA THR A 715 36.41 27.10 -12.85
C THR A 715 37.35 27.18 -11.66
N SER A 716 38.44 27.94 -11.77
CA SER A 716 39.58 27.95 -10.83
C SER A 716 39.50 29.00 -9.73
N SER A 717 38.49 29.87 -9.76
CA SER A 717 38.22 30.85 -8.71
C SER A 717 36.73 31.15 -8.59
N VAL A 718 36.35 31.80 -7.49
CA VAL A 718 34.98 32.30 -7.28
C VAL A 718 34.61 33.34 -8.35
N ALA A 719 35.47 34.35 -8.59
CA ALA A 719 35.29 35.31 -9.66
C ALA A 719 35.01 34.65 -11.03
N GLU A 720 35.80 33.63 -11.38
CA GLU A 720 35.65 32.91 -12.64
C GLU A 720 34.30 32.17 -12.72
N ALA A 721 33.88 31.51 -11.63
CA ALA A 721 32.58 30.85 -11.55
C ALA A 721 31.42 31.84 -11.73
N VAL A 722 31.45 32.97 -11.03
CA VAL A 722 30.41 34.00 -11.10
C VAL A 722 30.34 34.62 -12.50
N ALA A 723 31.49 34.95 -13.09
CA ALA A 723 31.56 35.49 -14.45
C ALA A 723 31.04 34.48 -15.49
N ARG A 724 31.43 33.20 -15.36
CA ARG A 724 30.99 32.15 -16.28
C ARG A 724 29.50 31.86 -16.17
N ILE A 725 28.92 31.83 -14.96
CA ILE A 725 27.46 31.72 -14.79
C ILE A 725 26.76 32.85 -15.52
N ARG A 726 27.20 34.11 -15.33
CA ARG A 726 26.61 35.25 -16.04
C ARG A 726 26.64 35.04 -17.56
N ALA A 727 27.79 34.69 -18.10
CA ALA A 727 27.95 34.47 -19.54
C ALA A 727 27.06 33.33 -20.08
N GLU A 728 26.92 32.22 -19.33
CA GLU A 728 26.08 31.09 -19.74
C GLU A 728 24.57 31.38 -19.63
N THR A 729 24.15 32.33 -18.78
CA THR A 729 22.75 32.78 -18.71
C THR A 729 22.33 33.60 -19.93
N GLU A 730 23.29 34.23 -20.60
CA GLU A 730 23.07 35.00 -21.84
C GLU A 730 23.04 34.11 -23.08
N ASN A 731 23.48 32.85 -22.96
CA ASN A 731 23.48 31.88 -24.06
C ASN A 731 22.07 31.31 -24.29
N PRO A 732 21.42 31.61 -25.43
CA PRO A 732 20.03 31.19 -25.68
C PRO A 732 19.87 29.68 -25.86
N ALA A 733 20.96 28.95 -26.12
CA ALA A 733 20.95 27.49 -26.27
C ALA A 733 20.83 26.74 -24.93
N ASN A 734 21.07 27.42 -23.81
CA ASN A 734 20.93 26.82 -22.49
C ASN A 734 19.45 26.84 -22.07
N ASP A 735 18.97 25.70 -21.57
CA ASP A 735 17.68 25.56 -20.90
C ASP A 735 17.84 25.55 -19.38
N TYR A 736 19.02 25.13 -18.90
CA TYR A 736 19.38 25.05 -17.50
C TYR A 736 20.79 25.61 -17.28
N VAL A 737 20.97 26.40 -16.22
CA VAL A 737 22.25 26.91 -15.74
C VAL A 737 22.24 26.91 -14.22
N ASP A 738 23.16 26.19 -13.59
CA ASP A 738 23.47 26.28 -12.16
C ASP A 738 24.97 26.09 -11.92
N GLY A 739 25.39 26.03 -10.65
CA GLY A 739 26.79 25.83 -10.31
C GLY A 739 26.98 25.27 -8.91
N ILE A 740 28.13 24.64 -8.71
CA ILE A 740 28.58 24.10 -7.43
C ILE A 740 29.99 24.60 -7.16
N LEU A 741 30.19 25.28 -6.03
CA LEU A 741 31.53 25.58 -5.52
C LEU A 741 31.90 24.57 -4.45
N PHE A 742 32.90 23.73 -4.70
CA PHE A 742 33.43 22.77 -3.73
C PHE A 742 34.47 23.40 -2.79
N SER A 743 35.15 24.44 -3.28
CA SER A 743 36.11 25.28 -2.56
C SER A 743 36.30 26.60 -3.31
N LYS A 744 37.13 27.51 -2.79
CA LYS A 744 37.46 28.77 -3.48
C LYS A 744 38.15 28.56 -4.84
N ASP A 745 38.85 27.43 -5.01
CA ASP A 745 39.65 27.09 -6.18
C ASP A 745 39.03 25.97 -7.05
N HIS A 746 37.92 25.38 -6.62
CA HIS A 746 37.18 24.35 -7.36
C HIS A 746 35.69 24.72 -7.46
N GLY A 747 35.37 25.48 -8.50
CA GLY A 747 34.00 25.70 -8.96
C GLY A 747 33.65 24.86 -10.18
N VAL A 748 32.35 24.57 -10.35
CA VAL A 748 31.82 23.96 -11.57
C VAL A 748 30.53 24.69 -11.95
N VAL A 749 30.52 25.31 -13.12
CA VAL A 749 29.30 25.81 -13.76
C VAL A 749 28.70 24.70 -14.61
N VAL A 750 27.43 24.45 -14.44
CA VAL A 750 26.70 23.36 -15.09
C VAL A 750 25.71 23.99 -16.05
N THR A 751 25.75 23.57 -17.31
CA THR A 751 24.77 23.97 -18.32
C THR A 751 24.03 22.77 -18.87
N GLY A 752 22.75 22.93 -19.19
CA GLY A 752 21.88 21.87 -19.71
C GLY A 752 21.07 22.34 -20.91
N THR A 753 20.99 21.49 -21.95
CA THR A 753 20.11 21.69 -23.11
C THR A 753 19.19 20.50 -23.28
N LEU A 754 17.90 20.74 -23.49
CA LEU A 754 16.89 19.72 -23.75
C LEU A 754 17.11 19.07 -25.12
N THR A 755 17.18 17.75 -25.18
CA THR A 755 17.42 16.99 -26.43
C THR A 755 16.69 15.64 -26.46
N ASP A 756 16.23 15.24 -27.64
CA ASP A 756 15.71 13.89 -27.87
C ASP A 756 16.81 12.88 -28.26
N GLU A 757 18.00 13.39 -28.56
CA GLU A 757 19.11 12.64 -29.12
C GLU A 757 20.27 12.54 -28.12
N LYS A 758 20.84 11.34 -28.02
CA LYS A 758 22.14 11.07 -27.39
C LYS A 758 22.98 10.22 -28.36
N PRO A 759 24.32 10.32 -28.36
CA PRO A 759 25.17 9.41 -29.12
C PRO A 759 24.88 7.94 -28.76
N THR A 760 24.89 7.07 -29.76
CA THR A 760 24.50 5.66 -29.61
C THR A 760 25.33 4.93 -28.55
N GLU A 761 26.64 5.21 -28.51
CA GLU A 761 27.59 4.56 -27.61
C GLU A 761 27.60 5.13 -26.19
N THR A 762 27.02 6.31 -25.96
CA THR A 762 26.99 6.96 -24.63
C THR A 762 25.84 6.42 -23.80
N LYS A 763 26.12 5.87 -22.62
CA LYS A 763 25.08 5.47 -21.66
C LYS A 763 24.44 6.70 -21.01
N ALA A 764 23.13 6.66 -20.78
CA ALA A 764 22.45 7.70 -20.01
C ALA A 764 22.89 7.67 -18.53
N GLN A 765 23.16 8.85 -17.96
CA GLN A 765 23.56 8.98 -16.55
C GLN A 765 22.31 9.17 -15.68
N THR A 766 22.19 8.39 -14.60
CA THR A 766 21.07 8.43 -13.65
C THR A 766 21.56 8.76 -12.23
N PHE A 767 20.66 9.24 -11.37
CA PHE A 767 20.99 9.64 -10.00
C PHE A 767 19.98 9.12 -8.95
N SER A 768 18.84 8.59 -9.39
CA SER A 768 17.75 8.16 -8.52
C SER A 768 17.88 6.71 -7.99
N GLY A 769 18.80 5.92 -8.55
CA GLY A 769 19.07 4.54 -8.15
C GLY A 769 19.95 4.45 -6.90
N ALA A 770 19.72 3.40 -6.08
CA ALA A 770 20.47 3.19 -4.84
C ALA A 770 21.99 3.03 -5.04
N TRP A 771 22.41 2.56 -6.24
CA TRP A 771 23.81 2.39 -6.61
C TRP A 771 24.39 3.55 -7.42
N ASP A 772 23.54 4.48 -7.86
CA ASP A 772 23.98 5.65 -8.62
C ASP A 772 24.87 6.53 -7.74
N PRO A 773 25.75 7.38 -8.31
CA PRO A 773 26.41 8.40 -7.52
C PRO A 773 25.40 9.45 -7.02
N TRP A 774 25.74 10.19 -5.98
CA TRP A 774 25.03 11.43 -5.67
C TRP A 774 25.48 12.49 -6.67
N TYR A 775 24.55 13.32 -7.15
CA TYR A 775 24.84 14.22 -8.27
C TYR A 775 26.07 15.11 -8.04
N TYR A 776 26.17 15.79 -6.89
CA TYR A 776 27.32 16.67 -6.64
C TYR A 776 28.67 15.92 -6.56
N LEU A 777 28.68 14.69 -6.02
CA LEU A 777 29.91 13.87 -5.99
C LEU A 777 30.31 13.40 -7.39
N HIS A 778 29.32 13.15 -8.25
CA HIS A 778 29.56 12.85 -9.65
C HIS A 778 30.15 14.06 -10.38
N VAL A 779 29.58 15.25 -10.17
CA VAL A 779 30.12 16.51 -10.73
C VAL A 779 31.56 16.74 -10.28
N GLU A 780 31.84 16.54 -8.99
CA GLU A 780 33.19 16.68 -8.43
C GLU A 780 34.18 15.71 -9.09
N ASP A 781 33.81 14.42 -9.19
CA ASP A 781 34.65 13.37 -9.76
C ASP A 781 34.91 13.60 -11.25
N ARG A 782 33.88 13.97 -12.03
CA ARG A 782 33.98 14.24 -13.46
C ARG A 782 34.87 15.43 -13.79
N THR A 783 34.97 16.39 -12.88
CA THR A 783 35.76 17.62 -13.07
C THR A 783 37.11 17.57 -12.37
N ARG A 784 37.40 16.49 -11.62
CA ARG A 784 38.68 16.28 -10.93
C ARG A 784 39.80 16.04 -11.96
N GLY A 785 40.60 17.06 -12.19
CA GLY A 785 41.70 17.03 -13.17
C GLY A 785 41.37 17.61 -14.55
N VAL A 786 40.17 18.16 -14.73
CA VAL A 786 39.82 18.95 -15.94
C VAL A 786 40.40 20.36 -15.77
N PRO A 787 41.04 20.95 -16.79
CA PRO A 787 41.52 22.33 -16.72
C PRO A 787 40.36 23.32 -16.57
N SER A 788 40.64 24.51 -16.04
CA SER A 788 39.65 25.59 -15.99
C SER A 788 39.17 25.93 -17.41
N ALA A 789 37.85 26.06 -17.56
CA ALA A 789 37.19 26.43 -18.81
C ALA A 789 37.21 27.95 -19.05
N GLY A 790 37.73 28.73 -18.10
CA GLY A 790 37.79 30.18 -18.14
C GLY A 790 36.44 30.87 -17.93
N PRO A 791 36.46 32.21 -17.74
CA PRO A 791 35.25 33.01 -17.48
C PRO A 791 34.40 33.24 -18.73
N ALA A 792 34.97 33.12 -19.93
CA ALA A 792 34.27 33.37 -21.19
C ALA A 792 33.77 32.07 -21.84
N VAL A 793 32.64 32.16 -22.54
CA VAL A 793 32.13 31.07 -23.38
C VAL A 793 33.05 30.93 -24.59
N SER A 794 33.87 29.87 -24.64
CA SER A 794 34.72 29.55 -25.79
C SER A 794 34.42 28.15 -26.33
N ALA A 795 34.68 27.93 -27.62
CA ALA A 795 34.37 26.67 -28.31
C ALA A 795 35.38 25.52 -28.04
N SER A 796 36.40 25.74 -27.20
CA SER A 796 37.49 24.79 -26.96
C SER A 796 37.11 23.71 -25.92
N SER A 797 37.17 22.44 -26.35
CA SER A 797 36.33 21.33 -25.88
C SER A 797 37.03 20.31 -24.95
N SER A 798 37.23 20.64 -23.67
CA SER A 798 37.61 19.63 -22.66
C SER A 798 36.57 19.44 -21.54
N SER A 799 35.44 20.15 -21.57
CA SER A 799 34.39 20.01 -20.55
C SER A 799 33.69 18.65 -20.68
N PRO A 800 33.60 17.85 -19.59
CA PRO A 800 32.85 16.62 -19.59
C PRO A 800 31.36 16.86 -19.88
N VAL A 801 30.73 15.92 -20.59
CA VAL A 801 29.31 15.98 -20.96
C VAL A 801 28.63 14.67 -20.61
N ASP A 802 27.44 14.75 -20.03
CA ASP A 802 26.55 13.62 -19.78
C ASP A 802 25.17 13.84 -20.43
N TYR A 803 24.49 12.74 -20.72
CA TYR A 803 23.10 12.74 -21.18
C TYR A 803 22.23 12.16 -20.07
N ILE A 804 21.51 13.03 -19.38
CA ILE A 804 20.71 12.68 -18.20
C ILE A 804 19.24 12.60 -18.64
N PRO A 805 18.51 11.50 -18.37
CA PRO A 805 17.07 11.45 -18.65
C PRO A 805 16.35 12.63 -17.99
N LEU A 806 15.40 13.25 -18.69
CA LEU A 806 14.82 14.53 -18.24
C LEU A 806 14.35 14.50 -16.78
N ALA A 807 13.55 13.51 -16.40
CA ALA A 807 13.07 13.37 -15.03
C ALA A 807 14.19 13.13 -13.98
N GLU A 808 15.26 12.43 -14.36
CA GLU A 808 16.44 12.25 -13.50
C GLU A 808 17.18 13.57 -13.30
N TYR A 809 17.23 14.44 -14.32
CA TYR A 809 17.83 15.76 -14.21
C TYR A 809 17.01 16.69 -13.30
N LEU A 810 15.68 16.69 -13.45
CA LEU A 810 14.79 17.51 -12.62
C LEU A 810 14.94 17.20 -11.13
N PHE A 811 15.15 15.94 -10.76
CA PHE A 811 15.28 15.51 -9.35
C PHE A 811 16.69 15.05 -8.97
N ARG A 812 17.72 15.51 -9.69
CA ARG A 812 19.11 15.07 -9.52
C ARG A 812 19.67 15.28 -8.11
N TYR A 813 19.14 16.25 -7.38
CA TYR A 813 19.55 16.57 -6.01
C TYR A 813 18.70 15.88 -4.92
N ASP A 814 17.67 15.11 -5.26
CA ASP A 814 16.82 14.44 -4.26
C ASP A 814 17.63 13.45 -3.40
N ARG A 815 18.48 12.66 -4.05
CA ARG A 815 19.33 11.70 -3.36
C ARG A 815 20.55 12.40 -2.77
N GLY A 816 20.59 12.47 -1.44
CA GLY A 816 21.58 13.24 -0.68
C GLY A 816 21.10 14.63 -0.28
N GLY A 817 19.97 15.12 -0.82
CA GLY A 817 19.47 16.48 -0.56
C GLY A 817 20.53 17.53 -0.91
N PHE A 818 20.91 17.62 -2.18
CA PHE A 818 22.21 18.18 -2.59
C PHE A 818 23.37 17.41 -1.93
N TRP A 819 24.00 18.00 -0.91
CA TRP A 819 25.10 17.40 -0.13
C TRP A 819 24.79 17.30 1.37
N VAL A 820 23.66 17.81 1.84
CA VAL A 820 23.37 17.88 3.28
C VAL A 820 23.18 16.51 3.91
N GLY A 821 22.82 15.49 3.12
CA GLY A 821 22.73 14.10 3.57
C GLY A 821 24.06 13.56 4.09
N ALA A 822 25.21 14.08 3.64
CA ALA A 822 26.52 13.73 4.18
C ALA A 822 26.66 14.10 5.66
N ALA A 823 25.97 15.16 6.12
CA ALA A 823 25.97 15.58 7.51
C ALA A 823 25.42 14.50 8.46
N ALA A 824 24.52 13.63 7.99
CA ALA A 824 24.00 12.52 8.78
C ALA A 824 25.11 11.50 9.13
N PHE A 825 26.06 11.27 8.23
CA PHE A 825 27.19 10.37 8.49
C PHE A 825 28.16 10.96 9.52
N ASN A 826 28.35 12.28 9.52
CA ASN A 826 29.11 12.97 10.57
C ASN A 826 28.40 12.90 11.94
N TYR A 827 27.07 12.93 11.95
CA TYR A 827 26.28 12.75 13.17
C TYR A 827 26.42 11.32 13.72
N PHE A 828 26.28 10.32 12.87
CA PHE A 828 26.45 8.90 13.23
C PHE A 828 27.90 8.45 13.03
N LYS A 829 28.83 8.92 13.86
CA LYS A 829 30.29 8.69 13.75
C LYS A 829 30.74 7.24 13.49
N GLY A 830 29.93 6.23 13.81
CA GLY A 830 30.19 4.81 13.53
C GLY A 830 29.79 4.33 12.12
N VAL A 831 29.22 5.19 11.28
CA VAL A 831 28.74 4.87 9.93
C VAL A 831 29.62 5.56 8.88
N PRO A 832 30.52 4.84 8.19
CA PRO A 832 31.40 5.41 7.17
C PRO A 832 30.64 6.01 5.98
N PHE A 833 31.09 7.16 5.47
CA PHE A 833 30.58 7.77 4.23
C PHE A 833 31.16 7.07 2.98
N THR A 834 30.73 5.84 2.72
CA THR A 834 31.17 5.04 1.56
C THR A 834 30.02 4.76 0.60
N ARG A 835 30.33 4.29 -0.61
CA ARG A 835 29.32 3.86 -1.60
C ARG A 835 28.39 2.78 -1.02
N PHE A 836 28.94 1.83 -0.26
CA PHE A 836 28.17 0.76 0.36
C PHE A 836 27.14 1.30 1.37
N PHE A 837 27.53 2.17 2.29
CA PHE A 837 26.59 2.69 3.30
C PHE A 837 25.56 3.65 2.71
N ARG A 838 25.90 4.40 1.66
CA ARG A 838 24.91 5.19 0.89
C ARG A 838 23.88 4.30 0.21
N TRP A 839 24.28 3.15 -0.33
CA TRP A 839 23.36 2.15 -0.86
C TRP A 839 22.52 1.48 0.25
N PHE A 840 23.14 1.07 1.35
CA PHE A 840 22.46 0.38 2.45
C PHE A 840 21.40 1.26 3.13
N LEU A 841 21.69 2.56 3.24
CA LEU A 841 20.82 3.55 3.89
C LEU A 841 19.97 4.36 2.89
N ASP A 842 19.90 3.93 1.62
CA ASP A 842 19.31 4.70 0.52
C ASP A 842 17.94 5.29 0.86
N ASP A 843 17.06 4.48 1.44
CA ASP A 843 15.71 4.88 1.85
C ASP A 843 15.65 6.10 2.77
N PHE A 844 16.72 6.33 3.54
CA PHE A 844 16.82 7.43 4.50
C PHE A 844 17.50 8.67 3.92
N LEU A 845 18.08 8.55 2.73
CA LEU A 845 18.95 9.54 2.11
C LEU A 845 18.26 10.36 1.01
N HIS A 846 16.93 10.24 0.88
CA HIS A 846 16.10 11.08 0.03
C HIS A 846 15.56 12.29 0.82
N THR A 847 15.33 13.41 0.13
CA THR A 847 14.96 14.70 0.75
C THR A 847 13.85 14.59 1.78
N ARG A 848 12.69 14.02 1.43
CA ARG A 848 11.53 13.88 2.35
C ARG A 848 11.90 13.17 3.66
N MET A 849 12.76 12.16 3.59
CA MET A 849 13.21 11.40 4.76
C MET A 849 14.25 12.16 5.56
N LEU A 850 15.22 12.81 4.89
CA LEU A 850 16.23 13.66 5.52
C LEU A 850 15.60 14.80 6.31
N TYR A 851 14.66 15.54 5.73
CA TYR A 851 13.95 16.63 6.41
C TYR A 851 13.14 16.14 7.61
N ARG A 852 12.40 15.03 7.48
CA ARG A 852 11.66 14.46 8.62
C ARG A 852 12.58 13.99 9.74
N ALA A 853 13.73 13.42 9.41
CA ALA A 853 14.73 13.03 10.39
C ALA A 853 15.37 14.26 11.08
N LEU A 854 15.68 15.31 10.31
CA LEU A 854 16.23 16.56 10.81
C LEU A 854 15.25 17.26 11.78
N HIS A 855 13.97 17.37 11.42
CA HIS A 855 12.94 17.92 12.31
C HIS A 855 12.65 17.00 13.50
N GLY A 856 12.60 15.70 13.27
CA GLY A 856 12.31 14.72 14.29
C GLY A 856 13.38 14.63 15.37
N SER A 857 14.65 14.83 15.00
CA SER A 857 15.81 14.85 15.90
C SER A 857 15.98 16.17 16.64
N GLY A 858 15.36 17.26 16.17
CA GLY A 858 15.56 18.60 16.70
C GLY A 858 16.86 19.28 16.23
N GLU A 859 17.64 18.62 15.37
CA GLU A 859 18.91 19.13 14.87
C GLU A 859 18.75 20.27 13.85
N SER A 860 17.54 20.49 13.31
CA SER A 860 17.22 21.67 12.50
C SER A 860 17.51 23.01 13.22
N ALA A 861 17.59 23.01 14.55
CA ALA A 861 17.89 24.20 15.34
C ALA A 861 19.37 24.59 15.35
N ARG A 862 20.27 23.75 14.84
CA ARG A 862 21.72 24.04 14.71
C ARG A 862 22.27 23.83 13.30
N PHE A 863 21.38 23.62 12.34
CA PHE A 863 21.73 23.44 10.93
C PHE A 863 21.41 24.74 10.19
N ILE A 864 22.39 25.28 9.49
CA ILE A 864 22.21 26.45 8.65
C ILE A 864 21.58 25.98 7.34
N VAL A 865 20.42 26.53 7.01
CA VAL A 865 19.74 26.30 5.74
C VAL A 865 19.27 27.66 5.22
N GLN A 866 20.09 28.33 4.40
CA GLN A 866 19.80 29.67 3.89
C GLN A 866 20.01 29.70 2.38
N ASP A 867 19.10 30.38 1.68
CA ASP A 867 19.23 30.77 0.27
C ASP A 867 19.20 32.29 0.20
N LEU A 868 20.18 32.85 -0.49
CA LEU A 868 20.63 34.22 -0.34
C LEU A 868 20.81 34.79 -1.74
N GLY A 869 19.90 35.67 -2.18
CA GLY A 869 19.96 36.31 -3.49
C GLY A 869 20.81 37.58 -3.43
N LEU A 870 21.86 37.65 -4.24
CA LEU A 870 22.78 38.78 -4.30
C LEU A 870 22.95 39.35 -5.72
N PRO A 871 23.40 40.60 -5.84
CA PRO A 871 24.01 41.12 -7.07
C PRO A 871 25.23 40.29 -7.46
N TYR A 872 25.46 40.09 -8.77
CA TYR A 872 26.66 39.39 -9.25
C TYR A 872 27.94 40.08 -8.79
N LYS A 873 27.98 41.42 -8.79
CA LYS A 873 29.16 42.21 -8.45
C LYS A 873 29.61 42.07 -6.99
N THR A 874 28.71 41.71 -6.08
CA THR A 874 29.00 41.54 -4.65
C THR A 874 29.00 40.08 -4.20
N SER A 875 28.69 39.14 -5.11
CA SER A 875 28.60 37.72 -4.81
C SER A 875 29.93 37.11 -4.33
N GLU A 876 31.06 37.51 -4.93
CA GLU A 876 32.39 37.03 -4.52
C GLU A 876 32.73 37.46 -3.09
N ALA A 877 32.54 38.75 -2.77
CA ALA A 877 32.77 39.27 -1.42
C ALA A 877 31.90 38.57 -0.36
N PHE A 878 30.67 38.20 -0.72
CA PHE A 878 29.79 37.42 0.15
C PHE A 878 30.30 35.99 0.35
N ILE A 879 30.73 35.32 -0.72
CA ILE A 879 31.29 33.96 -0.64
C ILE A 879 32.55 33.96 0.23
N ASP A 880 33.44 34.94 0.07
CA ASP A 880 34.62 35.09 0.91
C ASP A 880 34.27 35.24 2.39
N TYR A 881 33.29 36.11 2.70
CA TYR A 881 32.77 36.24 4.06
C TYR A 881 32.25 34.90 4.60
N THR A 882 31.46 34.16 3.83
CA THR A 882 30.93 32.86 4.30
C THR A 882 32.01 31.80 4.47
N ALA A 883 33.02 31.79 3.61
CA ALA A 883 34.17 30.89 3.73
C ALA A 883 34.96 31.15 5.02
N GLU A 884 35.16 32.42 5.39
CA GLU A 884 35.88 32.82 6.60
C GLU A 884 35.08 32.56 7.88
N ASN A 885 33.78 32.88 7.87
CA ASN A 885 32.96 32.91 9.09
C ASN A 885 32.21 31.61 9.36
N PHE A 886 31.92 30.82 8.32
CA PHE A 886 31.14 29.59 8.40
C PHE A 886 31.93 28.37 7.92
N ASN A 887 32.77 28.52 6.90
CA ASN A 887 33.53 27.43 6.28
C ASN A 887 32.65 26.22 5.91
N ILE A 888 31.49 26.50 5.32
CA ILE A 888 30.54 25.50 4.84
C ILE A 888 30.75 25.33 3.34
N TRP A 889 31.01 24.09 2.93
CA TRP A 889 31.15 23.69 1.53
C TRP A 889 30.44 22.35 1.30
N PRO A 890 29.98 22.05 0.08
CA PRO A 890 29.90 22.95 -1.09
C PRO A 890 28.87 24.09 -0.96
N LEU A 891 28.91 25.05 -1.90
CA LEU A 891 27.90 26.10 -2.09
C LEU A 891 27.16 25.91 -3.41
N TRP A 892 25.85 26.15 -3.43
CA TRP A 892 25.04 26.14 -4.66
C TRP A 892 24.97 27.54 -5.25
N LEU A 893 25.21 27.67 -6.55
CA LEU A 893 25.06 28.92 -7.29
C LEU A 893 23.91 28.77 -8.29
N CYS A 894 22.86 29.57 -8.13
CA CYS A 894 21.71 29.51 -9.02
C CYS A 894 21.37 30.89 -9.57
N PRO A 895 21.56 31.13 -10.89
CA PRO A 895 21.14 32.38 -11.51
C PRO A 895 19.62 32.49 -11.54
N LEU A 896 19.10 33.68 -11.26
CA LEU A 896 17.65 33.94 -11.23
C LEU A 896 17.30 35.20 -12.00
N LYS A 897 16.22 35.11 -12.78
CA LYS A 897 15.56 36.29 -13.32
C LYS A 897 14.80 36.99 -12.19
N GLN A 898 14.97 38.30 -12.08
CA GLN A 898 14.36 39.06 -10.99
C GLN A 898 12.89 39.40 -11.25
N THR A 899 12.14 39.47 -10.16
CA THR A 899 10.78 40.00 -10.13
C THR A 899 10.85 41.47 -9.69
N PRO A 900 10.26 42.42 -10.43
CA PRO A 900 10.31 43.83 -10.06
C PRO A 900 9.53 44.09 -8.75
N PRO A 901 10.03 44.98 -7.88
CA PRO A 901 9.30 45.40 -6.69
C PRO A 901 8.03 46.20 -7.04
N PRO A 902 7.04 46.25 -6.14
CA PRO A 902 7.02 45.62 -4.82
C PRO A 902 6.76 44.10 -4.89
N THR A 903 7.56 43.32 -4.18
CA THR A 903 7.47 41.85 -4.11
C THR A 903 8.16 41.30 -2.86
N PHE A 904 7.82 40.08 -2.45
CA PHE A 904 8.55 39.35 -1.42
C PHE A 904 9.63 38.41 -1.99
N HIS A 905 9.70 38.28 -3.32
CA HIS A 905 10.84 37.60 -3.95
C HIS A 905 12.12 38.44 -3.75
N PRO A 906 13.28 37.81 -3.53
CA PRO A 906 14.55 38.51 -3.48
C PRO A 906 14.81 39.29 -4.78
N HIS A 907 15.19 40.56 -4.64
CA HIS A 907 15.58 41.45 -5.73
C HIS A 907 16.80 42.27 -5.28
N THR A 908 17.59 42.77 -6.22
CA THR A 908 18.81 43.54 -5.91
C THR A 908 18.59 45.05 -5.99
N GLY A 909 17.47 45.49 -6.56
CA GLY A 909 17.19 46.91 -6.80
C GLY A 909 18.07 47.55 -7.89
N GLU A 910 18.96 46.77 -8.51
CA GLU A 910 19.80 47.24 -9.61
C GLU A 910 18.97 47.42 -10.89
N THR A 911 19.34 48.42 -11.67
CA THR A 911 18.79 48.64 -13.00
C THR A 911 19.93 48.93 -13.97
N GLU A 912 19.87 48.33 -15.16
CA GLU A 912 20.80 48.57 -16.26
C GLU A 912 20.01 49.20 -17.41
N THR A 913 20.48 50.34 -17.94
CA THR A 913 19.87 50.97 -19.12
C THR A 913 20.57 50.46 -20.37
N ALA A 914 19.84 49.75 -21.22
CA ALA A 914 20.34 49.30 -22.51
C ALA A 914 20.62 50.50 -23.43
N PRO A 915 21.46 50.33 -24.48
CA PRO A 915 21.81 51.42 -25.41
C PRO A 915 20.61 52.05 -26.14
N ASP A 916 19.47 51.36 -26.20
CA ASP A 916 18.20 51.84 -26.78
C ASP A 916 17.31 52.61 -25.78
N GLY A 917 17.79 52.81 -24.55
CA GLY A 917 17.07 53.48 -23.47
C GLY A 917 16.16 52.58 -22.64
N THR A 918 16.08 51.27 -22.92
CA THR A 918 15.27 50.36 -22.08
C THR A 918 15.96 50.07 -20.75
N VAL A 919 15.22 50.28 -19.64
CA VAL A 919 15.69 49.93 -18.30
C VAL A 919 15.38 48.47 -18.02
N THR A 920 16.40 47.68 -17.75
CA THR A 920 16.33 46.25 -17.44
C THR A 920 16.81 45.99 -16.02
N THR A 921 16.35 44.89 -15.42
CA THR A 921 16.81 44.46 -14.09
C THR A 921 17.78 43.29 -14.30
N PRO A 922 19.07 43.44 -13.97
CA PRO A 922 20.03 42.37 -14.14
C PRO A 922 19.64 41.16 -13.26
N PRO A 923 19.97 39.92 -13.69
CA PRO A 923 19.68 38.72 -12.91
C PRO A 923 20.39 38.79 -11.54
N SER A 924 19.81 38.14 -10.53
CA SER A 924 20.49 37.89 -9.25
C SER A 924 21.15 36.53 -9.25
N LEU A 925 22.14 36.35 -8.36
CA LEU A 925 22.73 35.05 -8.07
C LEU A 925 22.27 34.60 -6.70
N ASN A 926 21.58 33.45 -6.65
CA ASN A 926 21.28 32.79 -5.40
C ASN A 926 22.47 31.95 -4.94
N ILE A 927 22.80 32.05 -3.66
CA ILE A 927 23.85 31.29 -3.00
C ILE A 927 23.24 30.42 -1.91
N GLY A 928 23.25 29.10 -2.11
CA GLY A 928 22.77 28.11 -1.14
C GLY A 928 23.85 27.76 -0.13
N LEU A 929 23.65 28.16 1.14
CA LEU A 929 24.54 27.91 2.26
C LEU A 929 23.89 26.89 3.22
N TRP A 930 24.31 25.63 3.12
CA TRP A 930 23.68 24.52 3.86
C TRP A 930 24.69 23.64 4.59
N GLY A 931 24.65 23.64 5.92
CA GLY A 931 25.63 22.89 6.72
C GLY A 931 25.47 23.05 8.23
N TRP A 932 26.40 22.45 8.98
CA TRP A 932 26.42 22.58 10.44
C TRP A 932 26.77 24.01 10.85
N GLY A 933 25.97 24.60 11.73
CA GLY A 933 26.31 25.86 12.40
C GLY A 933 26.91 25.64 13.79
N PRO A 934 27.18 26.73 14.53
CA PRO A 934 27.67 26.64 15.90
C PRO A 934 26.76 25.79 16.81
N ALA A 935 27.39 25.02 17.71
CA ALA A 935 26.66 24.21 18.68
C ALA A 935 26.04 25.06 19.81
N ASN A 936 26.64 26.22 20.10
CA ASN A 936 26.12 27.20 21.04
C ASN A 936 24.94 27.96 20.38
N PRO A 937 23.74 27.99 20.99
CA PRO A 937 22.58 28.65 20.40
C PRO A 937 22.70 30.16 20.29
N ASP A 938 23.29 30.83 21.28
CA ASP A 938 23.41 32.29 21.24
C ASP A 938 24.40 32.68 20.15
N GLU A 939 25.49 31.92 20.00
CA GLU A 939 26.40 32.05 18.86
C GLU A 939 25.72 31.72 17.53
N PHE A 940 24.87 30.69 17.47
CA PHE A 940 24.13 30.32 16.26
C PHE A 940 23.18 31.44 15.83
N VAL A 941 22.44 32.04 16.76
CA VAL A 941 21.57 33.19 16.49
C VAL A 941 22.40 34.41 16.07
N ALA A 942 23.48 34.72 16.80
CA ALA A 942 24.36 35.84 16.47
C ALA A 942 24.97 35.71 15.07
N LYS A 943 25.43 34.51 14.69
CA LYS A 943 25.95 34.26 13.33
C LYS A 943 24.88 34.38 12.26
N ASN A 944 23.65 33.90 12.49
CA ASN A 944 22.57 34.07 11.51
C ASN A 944 22.20 35.55 11.34
N ARG A 945 22.17 36.34 12.42
CA ARG A 945 21.97 37.79 12.34
C ARG A 945 23.10 38.48 11.58
N ALA A 946 24.35 38.17 11.91
CA ALA A 946 25.50 38.73 11.19
C ALA A 946 25.52 38.36 9.69
N LEU A 947 25.09 37.15 9.34
CA LEU A 947 24.91 36.73 7.94
C LEU A 947 23.83 37.55 7.24
N GLU A 948 22.70 37.76 7.92
CA GLU A 948 21.57 38.57 7.45
C GLU A 948 21.95 40.05 7.27
N ASP A 949 22.74 40.62 8.19
CA ASP A 949 23.28 41.98 8.10
C ASP A 949 24.26 42.12 6.93
N LYS A 950 25.18 41.15 6.79
CA LYS A 950 26.17 41.15 5.70
C LYS A 950 25.51 41.01 4.33
N LEU A 951 24.42 40.23 4.25
CA LEU A 951 23.62 40.10 3.04
C LEU A 951 23.03 41.45 2.63
N VAL A 952 22.43 42.18 3.58
CA VAL A 952 21.83 43.50 3.34
C VAL A 952 22.90 44.53 2.97
N GLU A 953 24.04 44.53 3.66
CA GLU A 953 25.20 45.39 3.36
C GLU A 953 25.65 45.25 1.89
N LEU A 954 25.61 44.02 1.36
CA LEU A 954 26.01 43.69 -0.01
C LEU A 954 24.86 43.79 -1.03
N GLY A 955 23.72 44.36 -0.65
CA GLY A 955 22.57 44.61 -1.52
C GLY A 955 21.77 43.35 -1.86
N GLY A 956 21.87 42.31 -1.05
CA GLY A 956 21.14 41.05 -1.22
C GLY A 956 19.89 40.93 -0.34
N LEU A 957 19.07 39.93 -0.63
CA LEU A 957 17.89 39.56 0.13
C LEU A 957 17.78 38.04 0.29
N LYS A 958 17.28 37.60 1.44
CA LYS A 958 17.12 36.17 1.74
C LYS A 958 15.82 35.61 1.15
N TRP A 959 15.79 34.31 0.93
CA TRP A 959 14.55 33.59 0.61
C TRP A 959 13.76 33.32 1.88
N LEU A 960 12.48 33.69 1.87
CA LEU A 960 11.62 33.67 3.06
C LEU A 960 11.05 32.28 3.43
N TYR A 961 11.47 31.22 2.74
CA TYR A 961 11.19 29.86 3.20
C TYR A 961 12.07 29.45 4.39
N ALA A 962 13.28 30.04 4.49
CA ALA A 962 14.24 29.79 5.56
C ALA A 962 13.87 30.52 6.85
N HIS A 963 14.53 30.16 7.95
CA HIS A 963 14.38 30.84 9.24
C HIS A 963 14.90 32.27 9.15
N THR A 964 14.08 33.25 9.55
CA THR A 964 14.44 34.68 9.59
C THR A 964 14.77 35.13 11.01
N TYR A 965 15.90 35.82 11.17
CA TYR A 965 16.38 36.36 12.46
C TYR A 965 16.41 37.89 12.53
N TYR A 966 16.02 38.57 11.44
CA TYR A 966 15.71 40.01 11.43
C TYR A 966 14.73 40.33 12.54
N ASP A 967 14.98 41.43 13.24
CA ASP A 967 13.97 42.04 14.08
C ASP A 967 12.90 42.69 13.17
N GLU A 968 11.67 42.87 13.69
CA GLU A 968 10.53 43.25 12.86
C GLU A 968 10.74 44.57 12.10
N GLU A 969 11.38 45.54 12.75
CA GLU A 969 11.66 46.85 12.15
C GLU A 969 12.60 46.70 10.96
N ASP A 970 13.66 45.92 11.10
CA ASP A 970 14.65 45.69 10.04
C ASP A 970 14.07 44.88 8.89
N PHE A 971 13.22 43.89 9.20
CA PHE A 971 12.47 43.16 8.17
C PHE A 971 11.67 44.12 7.28
N TRP A 972 10.91 45.05 7.87
CA TRP A 972 10.08 45.99 7.11
C TRP A 972 10.85 47.17 6.51
N LYS A 973 12.15 47.34 6.80
CA LYS A 973 13.03 48.22 6.01
C LYS A 973 13.36 47.61 4.64
N LEU A 974 13.36 46.27 4.55
CA LEU A 974 13.70 45.54 3.33
C LEU A 974 12.50 45.36 2.39
N TYR A 975 11.27 45.43 2.90
CA TYR A 975 10.04 45.19 2.14
C TYR A 975 9.04 46.33 2.29
N ASP A 976 8.27 46.63 1.23
CA ASP A 976 7.25 47.69 1.24
C ASP A 976 6.04 47.32 2.12
N ARG A 977 6.11 47.71 3.39
CA ARG A 977 5.03 47.49 4.37
C ARG A 977 3.74 48.22 4.00
N PRO A 978 3.73 49.52 3.63
CA PRO A 978 2.51 50.20 3.21
C PRO A 978 1.75 49.50 2.08
N TRP A 979 2.47 49.06 1.04
CA TRP A 979 1.88 48.28 -0.07
C TRP A 979 1.26 46.97 0.43
N TYR A 980 1.99 46.23 1.26
CA TYR A 980 1.53 44.95 1.79
C TYR A 980 0.32 45.09 2.72
N ASP A 981 0.33 46.08 3.63
CA ASP A 981 -0.79 46.34 4.54
C ASP A 981 -2.04 46.81 3.77
N ALA A 982 -1.86 47.59 2.70
CA ALA A 982 -2.96 47.97 1.80
C ALA A 982 -3.59 46.75 1.11
N LEU A 983 -2.77 45.79 0.63
CA LEU A 983 -3.27 44.52 0.08
C LEU A 983 -4.03 43.70 1.12
N ARG A 984 -3.49 43.59 2.34
CA ARG A 984 -4.14 42.83 3.41
C ARG A 984 -5.52 43.38 3.74
N LYS A 985 -5.63 44.71 3.86
CA LYS A 985 -6.90 45.38 4.11
C LYS A 985 -7.87 45.18 2.95
N LYS A 986 -7.41 45.35 1.71
CA LYS A 986 -8.22 45.19 0.49
C LYS A 986 -8.78 43.77 0.35
N TYR A 987 -8.02 42.76 0.73
CA TYR A 987 -8.36 41.33 0.57
C TYR A 987 -8.73 40.64 1.89
N HIS A 988 -9.11 41.42 2.91
CA HIS A 988 -9.63 40.94 4.20
C HIS A 988 -8.70 39.99 4.95
N ALA A 989 -7.39 40.15 4.80
CA ALA A 989 -6.36 39.29 5.38
C ALA A 989 -5.86 39.79 6.75
N ASP A 990 -6.49 40.81 7.35
CA ASP A 990 -6.05 41.43 8.61
C ASP A 990 -5.99 40.46 9.79
N THR A 991 -6.84 39.42 9.78
CA THR A 991 -6.86 38.35 10.80
C THR A 991 -5.83 37.25 10.56
N LEU A 992 -5.18 37.21 9.38
CA LEU A 992 -4.15 36.23 9.06
C LEU A 992 -2.80 36.68 9.59
N PRO A 993 -1.89 35.77 9.97
CA PRO A 993 -0.51 36.15 10.32
C PRO A 993 0.18 36.88 9.17
N THR A 994 0.98 37.91 9.48
CA THR A 994 1.79 38.63 8.49
C THR A 994 2.89 37.73 7.90
N VAL A 995 3.57 38.16 6.82
CA VAL A 995 4.75 37.44 6.30
C VAL A 995 5.81 37.32 7.40
N HIS A 996 6.12 38.41 8.11
CA HIS A 996 7.04 38.40 9.25
C HIS A 996 6.63 37.37 10.32
N ASP A 997 5.37 37.34 10.75
CA ASP A 997 4.86 36.36 11.73
C ASP A 997 4.94 34.90 11.29
N LYS A 998 5.10 34.66 9.99
CA LYS A 998 5.24 33.32 9.42
C LYS A 998 6.69 32.88 9.27
N VAL A 999 7.63 33.82 9.15
CA VAL A 999 9.04 33.53 8.84
C VAL A 999 9.97 33.73 10.03
N LYS A 1000 9.59 34.60 10.98
CA LYS A 1000 10.41 34.93 12.16
C LYS A 1000 10.66 33.71 13.05
N VAL A 1001 11.86 33.64 13.60
CA VAL A 1001 12.20 32.73 14.68
C VAL A 1001 11.91 33.39 16.02
N ASP A 1002 11.05 32.77 16.82
CA ASP A 1002 10.88 33.14 18.22
C ASP A 1002 12.06 32.57 19.02
N VAL A 1003 13.07 33.42 19.27
CA VAL A 1003 14.34 33.04 19.90
C VAL A 1003 14.11 32.57 21.35
N GLU A 1004 13.23 33.23 22.10
CA GLU A 1004 12.98 32.92 23.50
C GLU A 1004 12.15 31.64 23.64
N ALA A 1005 11.09 31.47 22.84
CA ALA A 1005 10.35 30.21 22.81
C ALA A 1005 11.25 29.02 22.41
N ARG A 1006 12.21 29.24 21.50
CA ARG A 1006 13.21 28.22 21.15
C ARG A 1006 14.16 27.89 22.30
N LYS A 1007 14.60 28.88 23.09
CA LYS A 1007 15.42 28.65 24.27
C LYS A 1007 14.66 27.78 25.28
N GLU A 1008 13.40 28.10 25.55
CA GLU A 1008 12.54 27.31 26.45
C GLU A 1008 12.28 25.88 25.96
N GLU A 1009 11.91 25.70 24.68
CA GLU A 1009 11.73 24.38 24.09
C GLU A 1009 13.01 23.55 24.16
N ARG A 1010 14.17 24.19 23.96
CA ARG A 1010 15.47 23.53 24.06
C ARG A 1010 15.81 23.14 25.50
N GLU A 1011 15.52 23.95 26.50
CA GLU A 1011 15.73 23.57 27.90
C GLU A 1011 14.85 22.38 28.31
N LYS A 1012 13.61 22.33 27.80
CA LYS A 1012 12.75 21.14 27.93
C LYS A 1012 13.34 19.93 27.17
N TRP A 1013 13.89 20.14 25.96
CA TRP A 1013 14.49 19.10 25.14
C TRP A 1013 15.79 18.53 25.71
N LYS A 1014 16.68 19.36 26.27
CA LYS A 1014 17.93 18.96 26.94
C LYS A 1014 17.69 17.99 28.09
N ARG A 1015 16.56 18.13 28.79
CA ARG A 1015 16.15 17.20 29.86
C ARG A 1015 15.66 15.85 29.31
N SER A 1016 15.42 15.74 28.01
CA SER A 1016 15.05 14.49 27.34
C SER A 1016 16.28 13.66 26.98
N LEU A 1017 16.19 12.33 27.16
CA LEU A 1017 17.14 11.35 26.62
C LEU A 1017 17.31 11.47 25.09
N LYS A 1018 16.32 12.04 24.38
CA LYS A 1018 16.34 12.30 22.93
C LYS A 1018 17.31 13.41 22.51
N SER A 1019 17.85 14.20 23.44
CA SER A 1019 18.84 15.25 23.12
C SER A 1019 20.27 14.73 22.98
N LYS A 1020 20.54 13.48 23.36
CA LYS A 1020 21.89 12.88 23.33
C LYS A 1020 22.11 12.14 22.00
N PRO A 1021 23.20 12.38 21.26
CA PRO A 1021 23.60 11.52 20.16
C PRO A 1021 23.92 10.10 20.66
N PRO A 1022 23.57 9.03 19.92
CA PRO A 1022 22.85 9.01 18.64
C PRO A 1022 21.31 8.95 18.77
N LEU A 1023 20.76 8.99 19.99
CA LEU A 1023 19.33 8.74 20.26
C LEU A 1023 18.39 9.75 19.57
N GLY A 1024 18.78 11.02 19.50
CA GLY A 1024 18.00 12.05 18.79
C GLY A 1024 17.88 11.77 17.29
N GLY A 1025 19.00 11.45 16.64
CA GLY A 1025 19.02 11.02 15.25
C GLY A 1025 18.21 9.76 15.01
N LEU A 1026 18.34 8.73 15.86
CA LEU A 1026 17.54 7.50 15.76
C LEU A 1026 16.04 7.77 15.91
N TYR A 1027 15.65 8.68 16.80
CA TYR A 1027 14.26 9.11 16.94
C TYR A 1027 13.75 9.87 15.71
N GLY A 1028 14.60 10.70 15.10
CA GLY A 1028 14.34 11.34 13.82
C GLY A 1028 14.11 10.33 12.70
N ILE A 1029 14.99 9.34 12.56
CA ILE A 1029 14.85 8.24 11.61
C ILE A 1029 13.55 7.47 11.87
N TRP A 1030 13.24 7.15 13.13
CA TRP A 1030 11.99 6.48 13.50
C TRP A 1030 10.75 7.29 13.08
N LYS A 1031 10.75 8.62 13.29
CA LYS A 1031 9.68 9.50 12.81
C LYS A 1031 9.57 9.48 11.28
N GLY A 1032 10.69 9.46 10.57
CA GLY A 1032 10.74 9.28 9.11
C GLY A 1032 10.13 7.93 8.68
N ILE A 1033 10.49 6.83 9.33
CA ILE A 1033 9.94 5.50 9.04
C ILE A 1033 8.42 5.48 9.26
N LYS A 1034 7.94 6.03 10.38
CA LYS A 1034 6.51 6.12 10.72
C LYS A 1034 5.73 6.88 9.65
N SER A 1035 6.39 7.83 8.99
CA SER A 1035 5.84 8.64 7.91
C SER A 1035 5.54 7.87 6.62
N LYS A 1036 6.30 6.79 6.37
CA LYS A 1036 6.30 6.03 5.13
C LYS A 1036 6.77 6.79 3.89
N ASP A 1037 7.47 7.93 4.04
CA ASP A 1037 7.93 8.72 2.88
C ASP A 1037 8.98 7.97 2.05
N TYR A 1038 9.71 7.03 2.66
CA TYR A 1038 10.58 6.11 1.93
C TYR A 1038 9.81 5.27 0.88
N MET A 1039 8.49 5.08 1.01
CA MET A 1039 7.71 4.40 -0.02
C MET A 1039 7.48 5.29 -1.25
N LEU A 1040 7.48 6.62 -1.09
CA LEU A 1040 7.21 7.56 -2.17
C LEU A 1040 8.33 7.53 -3.24
N HIS A 1041 9.60 7.51 -2.81
CA HIS A 1041 10.71 7.41 -3.76
C HIS A 1041 10.85 6.00 -4.36
N ARG A 1042 10.52 4.93 -3.61
CA ARG A 1042 10.51 3.56 -4.14
C ARG A 1042 9.49 3.36 -5.25
N HIS A 1043 8.34 4.03 -5.14
CA HIS A 1043 7.23 3.94 -6.11
C HIS A 1043 7.21 5.10 -7.12
N ALA A 1044 8.27 5.91 -7.19
CA ALA A 1044 8.36 7.00 -8.16
C ALA A 1044 8.27 6.46 -9.59
N GLU A 1045 7.27 6.93 -10.34
CA GLU A 1045 7.06 6.56 -11.75
C GLU A 1045 8.06 7.27 -12.67
N TRP A 1046 8.57 8.42 -12.22
CA TRP A 1046 9.48 9.27 -12.98
C TRP A 1046 10.90 8.72 -13.13
N LYS A 1047 11.30 7.72 -12.33
CA LYS A 1047 12.64 7.12 -12.39
C LYS A 1047 12.89 6.50 -13.76
N PHE A 1048 14.08 6.72 -14.30
CA PHE A 1048 14.43 6.21 -15.62
C PHE A 1048 14.47 4.68 -15.63
N LYS A 1049 13.78 4.09 -16.59
CA LYS A 1049 13.79 2.65 -16.87
C LYS A 1049 14.32 2.45 -18.27
N GLU A 1050 15.57 2.01 -18.38
CA GLU A 1050 16.16 1.65 -19.67
C GLU A 1050 15.32 0.53 -20.29
N LYS A 1051 14.79 0.75 -21.50
CA LYS A 1051 14.07 -0.29 -22.23
C LYS A 1051 15.08 -1.40 -22.54
N LYS A 1052 14.86 -2.58 -21.95
CA LYS A 1052 15.64 -3.79 -22.23
C LYS A 1052 15.41 -4.29 -23.64
#